data_AF-V8P578-F1
#
_entry.id   AF-V8P578-F1
#
_cell.length_a   1.000
_cell.length_b   1.000
_cell.length_c   1.000
_cell.angle_alpha   90.00
_cell.angle_beta   90.00
_cell.angle_gamma   90.00
#
_symmetry.space_group_name_H-M   'P 1'
#
loop_
_entity.id
_entity.type
_entity.pdbx_description
1 polymer ?
#
loop_
_entity_poly.entity_id
_entity_poly.type
_entity_poly.pdbx_seq_one_letter_code
_entity_poly.pdbx_strand_id
1 'polypeptide(L)'
;TFCCLKEWNVDSGKQILSHFIVKFLSADAGSFWHISDLHLDPEYQKSSDPLKVCPSAGTQPVISAGTWGDYLCDAPWILINSSIYAMKKILPDPDFILWTGDDTPHVPDEKLGDKIVLEIVEKLTNLIRDVFPDTQVYPAMGNHDFHPKNQLPAEENMIYNVIADLWRPWLDELSIQTFKTGAFYSQSLPGVGPRRRIIVLNTNLYYENNKRTMSLEDPGGQFRWLQTLLTKASETGEKVYIIGHVPPGVFEKKQGKPWFRKHFNQRYTEIIQKHHAVIAAQFFGHHHTDSFRMFYDNTDSPISVIFLAPAITPWKTSLPGVQNGANNPGIRVFKYDRETLLVKDIITYYLNLTHANMGTPEWKKEYSLTEAYEIPDGSVRSMHLVLEKLMRDKSQLQKYYRYNSVQYDSTFCNDSCQTDHICAIREVDFEKYNQTGCGPGCSLPQPPPFRFLDLAFALVGTLAFLLDLVADVWVAASYLRAGHFHWGGLVLGLLLLSSLTTQFFSWAWFRSDSDKEGLAQPPARTSKLLHVLQLGYLYRCLCVLRVGFQACKMEDATATHQALAIFLSHDVSLLRLFETFLESAPQLILAIYIILHTSQAEIFQILGICTSFLCITWALLDYHQTLRSFLRDKHKLAFLSSVLYFLWNFLLMYPRILSLALFAVVFSGYIFLHFLGIWLVMFLWVSLQGTDLMEHDTFEWFYRATVAVILYFCWFNVAEGKTRHRSAIYHIFLFVDNGILIVSWWWYRIPSSWDSQVYPALLAALVFYALGIFLKCVYYKCFHPTMKTALITHYDEVDSNEPGNDDAVVFRQMVIETPIINHRTYRLSWSFFAGSLAEETQHQQNGTVSDMYL
;
A
#
# COMPACT_ATOMS: atom_id res chain seq x y z
N THR A 1 -55.13 -29.08 -11.30
CA THR A 1 -54.74 -28.94 -9.88
C THR A 1 -53.85 -27.72 -9.74
N PHE A 2 -54.48 -26.55 -9.72
CA PHE A 2 -53.90 -25.30 -9.23
C PHE A 2 -54.02 -25.30 -7.69
N CYS A 3 -53.22 -24.47 -7.00
CA CYS A 3 -53.18 -24.23 -5.54
C CYS A 3 -52.34 -25.20 -4.70
N CYS A 4 -51.05 -24.90 -4.55
CA CYS A 4 -50.37 -24.77 -3.25
C CYS A 4 -48.90 -24.39 -3.49
N LEU A 5 -48.57 -23.11 -3.35
CA LEU A 5 -47.24 -22.57 -3.00
C LEU A 5 -47.42 -21.05 -2.93
N LYS A 6 -48.06 -20.61 -1.84
CA LYS A 6 -48.15 -19.20 -1.45
C LYS A 6 -47.43 -19.09 -0.11
N GLU A 7 -46.61 -18.05 0.01
CA GLU A 7 -45.92 -17.57 1.22
C GLU A 7 -44.61 -18.28 1.59
N TRP A 8 -43.57 -18.00 0.80
CA TRP A 8 -42.25 -17.80 1.38
C TRP A 8 -41.98 -16.30 1.44
N ASN A 9 -41.96 -15.77 2.66
CA ASN A 9 -41.89 -14.35 2.96
C ASN A 9 -40.48 -13.81 2.66
N VAL A 10 -40.38 -12.92 1.67
CA VAL A 10 -39.13 -12.36 1.12
C VAL A 10 -38.37 -11.48 2.12
N ASP A 11 -39.02 -11.05 3.21
CA ASP A 11 -38.40 -10.21 4.24
C ASP A 11 -37.60 -11.01 5.28
N SER A 12 -38.01 -12.25 5.59
CA SER A 12 -37.26 -13.15 6.50
C SER A 12 -35.96 -13.67 5.89
N GLY A 13 -35.93 -13.90 4.57
CA GLY A 13 -34.72 -14.32 3.86
C GLY A 13 -33.69 -13.20 3.75
N LYS A 14 -34.13 -11.94 3.55
CA LYS A 14 -33.25 -10.76 3.53
C LYS A 14 -32.66 -10.45 4.90
N GLN A 15 -33.40 -10.65 5.99
CA GLN A 15 -32.85 -10.48 7.34
C GLN A 15 -31.86 -11.57 7.72
N ILE A 16 -32.10 -12.83 7.36
CA ILE A 16 -31.16 -13.93 7.67
C ILE A 16 -29.91 -13.86 6.78
N LEU A 17 -30.05 -13.53 5.49
CA LEU A 17 -28.89 -13.30 4.62
C LEU A 17 -28.15 -12.02 5.01
N SER A 18 -28.83 -10.94 5.40
CA SER A 18 -28.22 -9.73 5.98
C SER A 18 -27.47 -10.05 7.27
N HIS A 19 -28.06 -10.83 8.18
CA HIS A 19 -27.43 -11.18 9.45
C HIS A 19 -26.26 -12.16 9.28
N PHE A 20 -26.30 -13.06 8.29
CA PHE A 20 -25.19 -13.94 7.93
C PHE A 20 -24.10 -13.21 7.13
N ILE A 21 -24.46 -12.30 6.21
CA ILE A 21 -23.53 -11.51 5.40
C ILE A 21 -22.86 -10.43 6.27
N VAL A 22 -23.56 -9.82 7.22
CA VAL A 22 -22.96 -8.87 8.19
C VAL A 22 -22.02 -9.59 9.16
N LYS A 23 -22.31 -10.84 9.54
CA LYS A 23 -21.37 -11.67 10.33
C LYS A 23 -20.16 -12.18 9.54
N PHE A 24 -20.26 -12.31 8.21
CA PHE A 24 -19.15 -12.74 7.35
C PHE A 24 -18.35 -11.57 6.75
N LEU A 25 -18.87 -10.34 6.77
CA LEU A 25 -18.23 -9.13 6.22
C LEU A 25 -17.67 -8.19 7.28
N SER A 26 -17.95 -8.38 8.56
CA SER A 26 -17.24 -7.69 9.63
C SER A 26 -16.12 -8.60 10.13
N ALA A 27 -14.89 -8.39 9.67
CA ALA A 27 -13.75 -8.71 10.53
C ALA A 27 -14.03 -8.02 11.87
N ASP A 28 -13.95 -8.75 12.98
CA ASP A 28 -14.33 -8.23 14.29
C ASP A 28 -13.34 -7.12 14.67
N ALA A 29 -13.75 -5.86 14.45
CA ALA A 29 -12.90 -4.71 14.61
C ALA A 29 -12.79 -4.39 16.10
N GLY A 30 -11.56 -4.45 16.62
CA GLY A 30 -11.25 -4.10 17.99
C GLY A 30 -10.89 -2.63 18.13
N SER A 31 -10.87 -2.15 19.37
CA SER A 31 -10.39 -0.80 19.68
C SER A 31 -9.63 -0.77 20.99
N PHE A 32 -8.52 -0.05 21.04
CA PHE A 32 -7.71 0.12 22.24
C PHE A 32 -7.24 1.56 22.39
N TRP A 33 -6.95 1.97 23.62
CA TRP A 33 -6.33 3.26 23.89
C TRP A 33 -4.81 3.16 23.88
N HIS A 34 -4.15 4.25 23.47
CA HIS A 34 -2.74 4.49 23.73
C HIS A 34 -2.60 5.87 24.40
N ILE A 35 -2.09 5.88 25.63
CA ILE A 35 -1.75 7.08 26.39
C ILE A 35 -0.29 7.02 26.83
N SER A 36 0.33 8.18 26.98
CA SER A 36 1.74 8.31 27.32
C SER A 36 2.02 9.68 27.94
N ASP A 37 3.14 9.78 28.66
CA ASP A 37 3.74 11.05 29.09
C ASP A 37 2.73 11.91 29.85
N LEU A 38 2.25 11.35 30.97
CA LEU A 38 1.24 11.98 31.82
C LEU A 38 1.86 13.13 32.61
N HIS A 39 3.08 12.93 33.12
CA HIS A 39 3.86 13.85 33.95
C HIS A 39 2.98 14.65 34.94
N LEU A 40 2.57 13.99 36.02
CA LEU A 40 1.86 14.65 37.12
C LEU A 40 2.80 15.61 37.85
N ASP A 41 2.47 16.91 37.85
CA ASP A 41 3.03 17.88 38.79
C ASP A 41 2.12 17.95 40.05
N PRO A 42 2.53 17.33 41.17
CA PRO A 42 1.72 17.32 42.39
C PRO A 42 1.68 18.69 43.07
N GLU A 43 2.60 19.61 42.73
CA GLU A 43 2.71 20.95 43.33
C GLU A 43 2.07 22.03 42.46
N TYR A 44 1.46 21.68 41.32
CA TYR A 44 0.76 22.66 40.49
C TYR A 44 -0.37 23.35 41.27
N GLN A 45 -0.28 24.67 41.36
CA GLN A 45 -1.29 25.50 41.99
C GLN A 45 -1.39 26.87 41.32
N LYS A 46 -2.59 27.45 41.29
CA LYS A 46 -2.73 28.86 40.90
C LYS A 46 -2.13 29.74 41.98
N SER A 47 -1.12 30.52 41.59
CA SER A 47 -0.42 31.45 42.47
C SER A 47 -0.41 32.84 41.84
N SER A 48 -0.50 33.88 42.67
CA SER A 48 -0.25 35.26 42.24
C SER A 48 1.23 35.54 41.97
N ASP A 49 2.12 34.72 42.56
CA ASP A 49 3.56 34.71 42.29
C ASP A 49 3.83 33.76 41.11
N PRO A 50 4.23 34.26 39.92
CA PRO A 50 4.46 33.46 38.72
C PRO A 50 5.54 32.39 38.87
N LEU A 51 6.43 32.49 39.86
CA LEU A 51 7.49 31.51 40.11
C LEU A 51 7.08 30.38 41.07
N LYS A 52 5.84 30.43 41.61
CA LYS A 52 5.31 29.44 42.57
C LYS A 52 4.09 28.69 42.04
N VAL A 53 3.87 28.74 40.72
CA VAL A 53 2.77 28.02 40.07
C VAL A 53 3.07 26.52 39.99
N CYS A 54 4.25 26.16 39.49
CA CYS A 54 4.66 24.77 39.32
C CYS A 54 6.19 24.67 39.35
N PRO A 55 6.77 23.66 40.03
CA PRO A 55 8.22 23.43 40.02
C PRO A 55 8.75 22.97 38.65
N SER A 56 7.91 22.33 37.82
CA SER A 56 8.25 21.85 36.47
C SER A 56 8.61 22.95 35.46
N ALA A 57 8.17 24.20 35.69
CA ALA A 57 8.61 25.35 34.89
C ALA A 57 10.05 25.80 35.21
N GLY A 58 10.66 25.26 36.27
CA GLY A 58 11.98 25.65 36.73
C GLY A 58 12.01 27.09 37.22
N THR A 59 12.75 27.95 36.52
CA THR A 59 12.87 29.39 36.84
C THR A 59 12.03 30.28 35.94
N GLN A 60 11.24 29.70 35.03
CA GLN A 60 10.41 30.46 34.10
C GLN A 60 9.15 30.99 34.80
N PRO A 61 8.82 32.29 34.67
CA PRO A 61 7.62 32.85 35.27
C PRO A 61 6.36 32.39 34.52
N VAL A 62 5.44 31.74 35.23
CA VAL A 62 4.16 31.26 34.69
C VAL A 62 3.08 32.31 34.95
N ILE A 63 2.78 33.11 33.92
CA ILE A 63 1.86 34.25 34.03
C ILE A 63 0.44 33.79 33.70
N SER A 64 -0.52 34.15 34.56
CA SER A 64 -1.95 33.86 34.36
C SER A 64 -2.26 32.36 34.24
N ALA A 65 -1.65 31.55 35.11
CA ALA A 65 -1.83 30.11 35.14
C ALA A 65 -3.31 29.67 35.21
N GLY A 66 -3.64 28.69 34.39
CA GLY A 66 -4.97 28.11 34.26
C GLY A 66 -5.37 27.14 35.37
N THR A 67 -6.62 26.67 35.35
CA THR A 67 -7.03 25.58 36.27
C THR A 67 -6.55 24.24 35.74
N TRP A 68 -6.56 24.09 34.42
CA TRP A 68 -6.32 22.83 33.72
C TRP A 68 -4.85 22.62 33.36
N GLY A 69 -3.96 23.52 33.75
CA GLY A 69 -2.54 23.47 33.43
C GLY A 69 -2.05 24.74 32.74
N ASP A 70 -0.77 24.75 32.42
CA ASP A 70 -0.07 25.80 31.66
C ASP A 70 0.98 25.15 30.76
N TYR A 71 1.25 25.70 29.58
CA TYR A 71 2.23 25.13 28.65
C TYR A 71 3.67 25.19 29.17
N LEU A 72 3.98 25.91 30.26
CA LEU A 72 5.29 25.86 30.90
C LEU A 72 5.38 24.81 32.02
N CYS A 73 4.24 24.24 32.43
CA CYS A 73 4.13 23.29 33.53
C CYS A 73 3.85 21.90 33.02
N ASP A 74 4.22 20.92 33.83
CA ASP A 74 3.67 19.58 33.76
C ASP A 74 2.21 19.54 34.23
N ALA A 75 1.55 18.39 34.02
CA ALA A 75 0.11 18.27 34.14
C ALA A 75 -0.36 18.33 35.61
N PRO A 76 -1.30 19.22 35.98
CA PRO A 76 -1.97 19.11 37.27
C PRO A 76 -2.84 17.85 37.33
N TRP A 77 -3.09 17.34 38.53
CA TRP A 77 -3.98 16.19 38.75
C TRP A 77 -5.33 16.32 38.05
N ILE A 78 -5.93 17.51 38.03
CA ILE A 78 -7.24 17.74 37.41
C ILE A 78 -7.23 17.51 35.89
N LEU A 79 -6.10 17.76 35.22
CA LEU A 79 -5.94 17.52 33.79
C LEU A 79 -5.84 16.02 33.49
N ILE A 80 -5.00 15.31 34.24
CA ILE A 80 -4.86 13.84 34.11
C ILE A 80 -6.18 13.15 34.44
N ASN A 81 -6.85 13.55 35.52
CA ASN A 81 -8.17 13.01 35.85
C ASN A 81 -9.16 13.28 34.69
N SER A 82 -9.16 14.49 34.13
CA SER A 82 -10.00 14.83 32.97
C SER A 82 -9.71 13.95 31.75
N SER A 83 -8.45 13.62 31.45
CA SER A 83 -8.09 12.77 30.31
C SER A 83 -8.61 11.34 30.47
N ILE A 84 -8.42 10.71 31.64
CA ILE A 84 -8.88 9.34 31.88
C ILE A 84 -10.42 9.25 31.88
N TYR A 85 -11.12 10.24 32.44
CA TYR A 85 -12.59 10.30 32.35
C TYR A 85 -13.09 10.62 30.94
N ALA A 86 -12.33 11.39 30.14
CA ALA A 86 -12.65 11.60 28.73
C ALA A 86 -12.50 10.30 27.94
N MET A 87 -11.45 9.51 28.20
CA MET A 87 -11.31 8.17 27.62
C MET A 87 -12.53 7.31 27.92
N LYS A 88 -12.98 7.26 29.19
CA LYS A 88 -14.17 6.48 29.59
C LYS A 88 -15.43 6.96 28.89
N LYS A 89 -15.58 8.27 28.71
CA LYS A 89 -16.73 8.85 27.99
C LYS A 89 -16.73 8.51 26.50
N ILE A 90 -15.56 8.48 25.87
CA ILE A 90 -15.40 8.27 24.42
C ILE A 90 -15.47 6.78 24.06
N LEU A 91 -14.73 5.93 24.76
CA LEU A 91 -14.68 4.49 24.55
C LEU A 91 -14.61 3.80 25.93
N PRO A 92 -15.77 3.48 26.53
CA PRO A 92 -15.83 2.97 27.90
C PRO A 92 -15.32 1.54 28.05
N ASP A 93 -15.42 0.74 26.99
CA ASP A 93 -15.11 -0.69 26.99
C ASP A 93 -14.09 -1.02 25.87
N PRO A 94 -12.84 -0.55 25.99
CA PRO A 94 -11.78 -0.89 25.05
C PRO A 94 -11.28 -2.32 25.27
N ASP A 95 -10.75 -2.95 24.23
CA ASP A 95 -10.18 -4.30 24.32
C ASP A 95 -8.99 -4.34 25.29
N PHE A 96 -8.19 -3.27 25.30
CA PHE A 96 -7.09 -3.04 26.23
C PHE A 96 -6.64 -1.56 26.19
N ILE A 97 -5.71 -1.20 27.07
CA ILE A 97 -5.03 0.11 27.10
C ILE A 97 -3.52 -0.10 27.02
N LEU A 98 -2.85 0.63 26.14
CA LEU A 98 -1.40 0.79 26.14
C LEU A 98 -1.04 2.06 26.92
N TRP A 99 -0.18 1.92 27.93
CA TRP A 99 0.30 3.05 28.73
C TRP A 99 1.83 3.06 28.69
N THR A 100 2.42 3.98 27.93
CA THR A 100 3.88 3.97 27.67
C THR A 100 4.68 4.85 28.62
N GLY A 101 4.23 5.02 29.87
CA GLY A 101 5.01 5.58 30.98
C GLY A 101 5.20 7.10 30.96
N ASP A 102 6.16 7.56 31.76
CA ASP A 102 6.52 8.95 32.06
C ASP A 102 5.44 9.69 32.87
N ASP A 103 5.43 9.37 34.16
CA ASP A 103 4.41 9.72 35.13
C ASP A 103 4.79 10.92 36.00
N THR A 104 6.09 11.13 36.23
CA THR A 104 6.62 12.09 37.21
C THR A 104 7.06 13.41 36.56
N PRO A 105 7.11 14.54 37.27
CA PRO A 105 7.33 15.84 36.64
C PRO A 105 8.81 16.09 36.27
N HIS A 106 9.03 17.04 35.37
CA HIS A 106 10.33 17.55 34.95
C HIS A 106 10.96 18.45 36.02
N VAL A 107 11.40 17.85 37.13
CA VAL A 107 12.09 18.54 38.23
C VAL A 107 13.52 18.01 38.42
N PRO A 108 14.39 18.72 39.17
CA PRO A 108 15.68 18.19 39.60
C PRO A 108 15.51 16.95 40.50
N ASP A 109 16.46 16.01 40.43
CA ASP A 109 16.39 14.74 41.18
C ASP A 109 16.32 14.97 42.70
N GLU A 110 16.89 16.07 43.21
CA GLU A 110 16.85 16.41 44.64
C GLU A 110 15.42 16.66 45.17
N LYS A 111 14.47 16.93 44.26
CA LYS A 111 13.05 17.13 44.58
C LYS A 111 12.19 15.89 44.34
N LEU A 112 12.75 14.82 43.77
CA LEU A 112 11.99 13.67 43.30
C LEU A 112 12.65 12.35 43.72
N GLY A 113 12.59 12.03 45.02
CA GLY A 113 13.13 10.77 45.55
C GLY A 113 12.25 9.55 45.25
N ASP A 114 12.80 8.33 45.46
CA ASP A 114 12.15 7.03 45.19
C ASP A 114 10.70 6.98 45.67
N LYS A 115 10.44 7.47 46.89
CA LYS A 115 9.10 7.47 47.50
C LYS A 115 8.10 8.28 46.68
N ILE A 116 8.48 9.48 46.23
CA ILE A 116 7.58 10.37 45.48
C ILE A 116 7.31 9.78 44.09
N VAL A 117 8.32 9.19 43.45
CA VAL A 117 8.16 8.47 42.18
C VAL A 117 7.11 7.36 42.33
N LEU A 118 7.29 6.49 43.33
CA LEU A 118 6.37 5.37 43.56
C LEU A 118 4.95 5.82 43.94
N GLU A 119 4.81 6.87 44.74
CA GLU A 119 3.50 7.45 45.10
C GLU A 119 2.76 7.99 43.87
N ILE A 120 3.47 8.62 42.93
CA ILE A 120 2.88 9.12 41.68
C ILE A 120 2.44 7.96 40.79
N VAL A 121 3.32 6.97 40.55
CA VAL A 121 3.00 5.78 39.74
C VAL A 121 1.82 5.01 40.33
N GLU A 122 1.77 4.82 41.65
CA GLU A 122 0.65 4.20 42.34
C GLU A 122 -0.65 5.00 42.14
N LYS A 123 -0.59 6.32 42.30
CA LYS A 123 -1.76 7.19 42.15
C LYS A 123 -2.36 7.13 40.74
N LEU A 124 -1.53 7.13 39.70
CA LEU A 124 -1.96 7.01 38.31
C LEU A 124 -2.47 5.61 37.98
N THR A 125 -1.79 4.58 38.47
CA THR A 125 -2.22 3.18 38.36
C THR A 125 -3.62 3.01 38.95
N ASN A 126 -3.87 3.54 40.15
CA ASN A 126 -5.16 3.45 40.80
C ASN A 126 -6.25 4.23 40.06
N LEU A 127 -5.96 5.43 39.53
CA LEU A 127 -6.92 6.17 38.70
C LEU A 127 -7.36 5.35 37.47
N ILE A 128 -6.42 4.72 36.76
CA ILE A 128 -6.75 3.90 35.59
C ILE A 128 -7.59 2.69 36.01
N ARG A 129 -7.23 2.01 37.11
CA ARG A 129 -7.99 0.88 37.65
C ARG A 129 -9.40 1.26 38.10
N ASP A 130 -9.57 2.41 38.72
CA ASP A 130 -10.87 2.87 39.20
C ASP A 130 -11.81 3.21 38.05
N VAL A 131 -11.29 3.80 36.97
CA VAL A 131 -12.09 4.20 35.80
C VAL A 131 -12.30 3.02 34.83
N PHE A 132 -11.33 2.12 34.71
CA PHE A 132 -11.35 0.94 33.83
C PHE A 132 -11.06 -0.36 34.61
N PRO A 133 -11.96 -0.77 35.53
CA PRO A 133 -11.70 -1.90 36.43
C PRO A 133 -11.58 -3.25 35.73
N ASP A 134 -12.29 -3.43 34.61
CA ASP A 134 -12.36 -4.68 33.87
C ASP A 134 -11.44 -4.71 32.64
N THR A 135 -10.61 -3.68 32.44
CA THR A 135 -9.79 -3.55 31.24
C THR A 135 -8.33 -3.92 31.51
N GLN A 136 -7.78 -4.78 30.64
CA GLN A 136 -6.36 -5.10 30.62
C GLN A 136 -5.54 -3.87 30.21
N VAL A 137 -4.49 -3.55 30.97
CA VAL A 137 -3.52 -2.50 30.64
C VAL A 137 -2.16 -3.13 30.40
N TYR A 138 -1.45 -2.65 29.39
CA TYR A 138 -0.07 -3.05 29.10
C TYR A 138 0.85 -1.84 29.35
N PRO A 139 1.29 -1.64 30.60
CA PRO A 139 2.15 -0.52 30.95
C PRO A 139 3.62 -0.78 30.61
N ALA A 140 4.31 0.24 30.12
CA ALA A 140 5.76 0.34 30.03
C ALA A 140 6.26 1.46 30.96
N MET A 141 7.41 1.29 31.58
CA MET A 141 8.04 2.39 32.34
C MET A 141 8.70 3.39 31.40
N GLY A 142 8.56 4.67 31.70
CA GLY A 142 9.32 5.75 31.08
C GLY A 142 10.61 6.10 31.82
N ASN A 143 11.39 7.02 31.26
CA ASN A 143 12.68 7.40 31.83
C ASN A 143 12.53 8.28 33.08
N HIS A 144 11.38 8.92 33.29
CA HIS A 144 11.02 9.65 34.49
C HIS A 144 10.42 8.78 35.61
N ASP A 145 10.09 7.51 35.34
CA ASP A 145 9.48 6.59 36.32
C ASP A 145 10.51 5.93 37.24
N PHE A 146 11.64 6.60 37.46
CA PHE A 146 12.76 6.10 38.25
C PHE A 146 13.50 7.25 38.93
N HIS A 147 14.12 6.97 40.09
CA HIS A 147 15.01 7.93 40.75
C HIS A 147 16.42 7.33 40.96
N PRO A 148 17.49 8.07 40.61
CA PRO A 148 17.49 9.30 39.81
C PRO A 148 16.96 9.05 38.38
N LYS A 149 16.34 10.06 37.77
CA LYS A 149 15.72 9.89 36.44
C LYS A 149 16.71 9.40 35.40
N ASN A 150 16.22 8.66 34.42
CA ASN A 150 16.97 8.00 33.34
C ASN A 150 17.88 6.85 33.79
N GLN A 151 18.19 6.68 35.08
CA GLN A 151 19.19 5.71 35.56
C GLN A 151 18.59 4.32 35.83
N LEU A 152 17.73 3.83 34.93
CA LEU A 152 17.10 2.52 35.04
C LEU A 152 18.16 1.40 34.92
N PRO A 153 18.32 0.52 35.92
CA PRO A 153 19.32 -0.55 35.89
C PRO A 153 18.89 -1.72 35.00
N ALA A 154 19.90 -2.46 34.53
CA ALA A 154 19.76 -3.71 33.77
C ALA A 154 19.63 -4.96 34.67
N GLU A 155 19.21 -4.77 35.92
CA GLU A 155 19.09 -5.79 36.97
C GLU A 155 17.91 -5.47 37.90
N GLU A 156 17.52 -6.46 38.68
CA GLU A 156 16.43 -6.34 39.67
C GLU A 156 16.73 -5.25 40.70
N ASN A 157 15.69 -4.49 41.07
CA ASN A 157 15.79 -3.43 42.07
C ASN A 157 14.43 -3.18 42.75
N MET A 158 14.47 -2.37 43.80
CA MET A 158 13.31 -2.05 44.64
C MET A 158 12.16 -1.40 43.85
N ILE A 159 12.44 -0.43 42.97
CA ILE A 159 11.40 0.26 42.21
C ILE A 159 10.69 -0.71 41.26
N TYR A 160 11.44 -1.55 40.53
CA TYR A 160 10.83 -2.58 39.66
C TYR A 160 9.98 -3.56 40.46
N ASN A 161 10.42 -3.93 41.66
CA ASN A 161 9.67 -4.84 42.52
C ASN A 161 8.35 -4.25 43.02
N VAL A 162 8.36 -3.00 43.49
CA VAL A 162 7.15 -2.31 43.93
C VAL A 162 6.19 -2.09 42.77
N ILE A 163 6.69 -1.64 41.61
CA ILE A 163 5.84 -1.42 40.43
C ILE A 163 5.28 -2.74 39.90
N ALA A 164 6.05 -3.83 39.90
CA ALA A 164 5.54 -5.16 39.53
C ALA A 164 4.39 -5.61 40.44
N ASP A 165 4.47 -5.31 41.74
CA ASP A 165 3.41 -5.64 42.69
C ASP A 165 2.18 -4.73 42.50
N LEU A 166 2.37 -3.45 42.15
CA LEU A 166 1.28 -2.53 41.77
C LEU A 166 0.56 -2.97 40.49
N TRP A 167 1.32 -3.40 39.47
CA TRP A 167 0.80 -3.83 38.17
C TRP A 167 0.44 -5.31 38.10
N ARG A 168 0.63 -6.06 39.19
CA ARG A 168 0.27 -7.49 39.31
C ARG A 168 -1.14 -7.84 38.76
N PRO A 169 -2.20 -7.03 38.94
CA PRO A 169 -3.51 -7.33 38.34
C PRO A 169 -3.51 -7.42 36.80
N TRP A 170 -2.55 -6.77 36.15
CA TRP A 170 -2.37 -6.78 34.70
C TRP A 170 -1.24 -7.71 34.25
N LEU A 171 -0.45 -8.26 35.18
CA LEU A 171 0.73 -9.06 34.88
C LEU A 171 0.52 -10.55 35.18
N ASP A 172 0.68 -11.41 34.17
CA ASP A 172 0.83 -12.85 34.40
C ASP A 172 2.12 -13.17 35.17
N GLU A 173 2.19 -14.34 35.80
CA GLU A 173 3.28 -14.70 36.71
C GLU A 173 4.67 -14.68 36.02
N LEU A 174 4.73 -15.04 34.74
CA LEU A 174 5.97 -15.00 33.97
C LEU A 174 6.38 -13.55 33.67
N SER A 175 5.42 -12.69 33.34
CA SER A 175 5.63 -11.26 33.11
C SER A 175 6.10 -10.55 34.37
N ILE A 176 5.58 -10.90 35.54
CA ILE A 176 6.05 -10.37 36.83
C ILE A 176 7.53 -10.70 37.01
N GLN A 177 7.96 -11.92 36.73
CA GLN A 177 9.35 -12.34 36.90
C GLN A 177 10.31 -11.57 35.98
N THR A 178 9.97 -11.44 34.70
CA THR A 178 10.81 -10.67 33.76
C THR A 178 10.77 -9.17 34.06
N PHE A 179 9.61 -8.65 34.48
CA PHE A 179 9.48 -7.25 34.89
C PHE A 179 10.36 -6.94 36.10
N LYS A 180 10.34 -7.77 37.14
CA LYS A 180 11.22 -7.58 38.32
C LYS A 180 12.69 -7.57 37.92
N THR A 181 13.08 -8.38 36.93
CA THR A 181 14.47 -8.50 36.46
C THR A 181 14.94 -7.30 35.64
N GLY A 182 14.08 -6.68 34.82
CA GLY A 182 14.52 -5.66 33.87
C GLY A 182 13.45 -4.69 33.35
N ALA A 183 12.26 -4.66 33.97
CA ALA A 183 11.09 -3.88 33.59
C ALA A 183 10.59 -4.09 32.13
N PHE A 184 10.84 -5.28 31.57
CA PHE A 184 10.31 -5.71 30.28
C PHE A 184 9.61 -7.06 30.41
N TYR A 185 8.61 -7.31 29.56
CA TYR A 185 7.80 -8.54 29.61
C TYR A 185 6.98 -8.73 28.33
N SER A 186 6.32 -9.87 28.19
CA SER A 186 5.43 -10.11 27.06
C SER A 186 4.21 -10.90 27.49
N GLN A 187 3.07 -10.60 26.90
CA GLN A 187 1.80 -11.26 27.19
C GLN A 187 1.01 -11.57 25.94
N SER A 188 0.29 -12.68 25.98
CA SER A 188 -0.66 -13.02 24.92
C SER A 188 -1.93 -12.18 25.05
N LEU A 189 -2.43 -11.71 23.90
CA LEU A 189 -3.71 -11.00 23.83
C LEU A 189 -4.87 -12.01 23.90
N PRO A 190 -5.85 -11.82 24.80
CA PRO A 190 -7.00 -12.72 24.92
C PRO A 190 -7.90 -12.65 23.67
N GLY A 191 -8.67 -13.71 23.43
CA GLY A 191 -9.68 -13.78 22.36
C GLY A 191 -9.69 -15.09 21.57
N VAL A 192 -10.77 -15.32 20.81
CA VAL A 192 -10.93 -16.48 19.93
C VAL A 192 -10.32 -16.13 18.57
N GLY A 193 -9.17 -16.70 18.24
CA GLY A 193 -8.49 -16.40 16.97
C GLY A 193 -7.01 -16.79 16.94
N PRO A 194 -6.26 -16.33 15.93
CA PRO A 194 -4.81 -16.52 15.84
C PRO A 194 -4.09 -16.02 17.10
N ARG A 195 -2.97 -16.66 17.44
CA ARG A 195 -2.13 -16.24 18.58
C ARG A 195 -1.57 -14.84 18.31
N ARG A 196 -1.68 -13.98 19.32
CA ARG A 196 -1.32 -12.57 19.27
C ARG A 196 -0.62 -12.20 20.56
N ARG A 197 0.38 -11.33 20.50
CA ARG A 197 1.20 -10.95 21.66
C ARG A 197 1.49 -9.47 21.69
N ILE A 198 1.56 -8.92 22.90
CA ILE A 198 2.17 -7.62 23.18
C ILE A 198 3.53 -7.89 23.82
N ILE A 199 4.56 -7.25 23.28
CA ILE A 199 5.91 -7.21 23.85
C ILE A 199 6.14 -5.81 24.39
N VAL A 200 6.43 -5.72 25.69
CA VAL A 200 6.69 -4.48 26.40
C VAL A 200 8.18 -4.39 26.69
N LEU A 201 8.82 -3.35 26.14
CA LEU A 201 10.25 -3.11 26.24
C LEU A 201 10.57 -2.03 27.27
N ASN A 202 11.64 -2.22 28.03
CA ASN A 202 12.32 -1.17 28.77
C ASN A 202 13.38 -0.53 27.88
N THR A 203 12.98 0.38 27.01
CA THR A 203 13.91 1.08 26.11
C THR A 203 14.71 2.19 26.79
N ASN A 204 14.41 2.50 28.05
CA ASN A 204 15.21 3.42 28.89
C ASN A 204 16.62 2.86 29.17
N LEU A 205 16.80 1.54 29.06
CA LEU A 205 18.11 0.89 29.09
C LEU A 205 19.01 1.35 27.93
N TYR A 206 18.42 1.77 26.81
CA TYR A 206 19.14 2.20 25.62
C TYR A 206 19.39 3.70 25.57
N TYR A 207 18.81 4.45 26.50
CA TYR A 207 18.84 5.90 26.52
C TYR A 207 20.25 6.44 26.74
N GLU A 208 20.67 7.44 25.97
CA GLU A 208 22.03 7.99 26.01
C GLU A 208 22.40 8.60 27.37
N ASN A 209 21.40 9.07 28.12
CA ASN A 209 21.56 9.63 29.46
C ASN A 209 21.60 8.57 30.56
N ASN A 210 21.30 7.31 30.25
CA ASN A 210 21.45 6.22 31.20
C ASN A 210 22.92 5.83 31.30
N LYS A 211 23.56 6.18 32.42
CA LYS A 211 24.99 5.89 32.64
C LYS A 211 25.21 4.45 33.11
N ARG A 212 24.18 3.78 33.63
CA ARG A 212 24.28 2.41 34.17
C ARG A 212 24.48 1.36 33.07
N THR A 213 24.04 1.64 31.85
CA THR A 213 24.07 0.69 30.73
C THR A 213 25.11 1.03 29.66
N MET A 214 25.93 2.07 29.89
CA MET A 214 26.85 2.62 28.87
C MET A 214 27.84 1.60 28.29
N SER A 215 28.30 0.65 29.11
CA SER A 215 29.29 -0.35 28.73
C SER A 215 28.71 -1.74 28.41
N LEU A 216 27.38 -1.87 28.40
CA LEU A 216 26.70 -3.15 28.20
C LEU A 216 26.29 -3.30 26.73
N GLU A 217 26.57 -4.46 26.13
CA GLU A 217 26.12 -4.74 24.75
C GLU A 217 24.63 -5.10 24.67
N ASP A 218 24.14 -5.84 25.66
CA ASP A 218 22.72 -6.25 25.76
C ASP A 218 22.23 -6.10 27.22
N PRO A 219 21.89 -4.86 27.66
CA PRO A 219 21.47 -4.60 29.03
C PRO A 219 20.20 -5.41 29.37
N GLY A 220 20.30 -6.22 30.42
CA GLY A 220 19.23 -7.11 30.88
C GLY A 220 18.98 -8.33 29.99
N GLY A 221 19.84 -8.56 28.97
CA GLY A 221 19.60 -9.59 27.96
C GLY A 221 18.36 -9.31 27.09
N GLN A 222 17.87 -8.06 27.06
CA GLN A 222 16.60 -7.70 26.46
C GLN A 222 16.58 -7.90 24.93
N PHE A 223 17.67 -7.63 24.22
CA PHE A 223 17.73 -7.88 22.77
C PHE A 223 17.72 -9.38 22.47
N ARG A 224 18.50 -10.18 23.21
CA ARG A 224 18.47 -11.63 23.08
C ARG A 224 17.09 -12.20 23.37
N TRP A 225 16.44 -11.71 24.43
CA TRP A 225 15.09 -12.07 24.82
C TRP A 225 14.06 -11.70 23.73
N LEU A 226 14.12 -10.46 23.22
CA LEU A 226 13.26 -9.98 22.14
C LEU A 226 13.40 -10.82 20.87
N GLN A 227 14.64 -11.07 20.44
CA GLN A 227 14.92 -11.87 19.25
C GLN A 227 14.40 -13.31 19.41
N THR A 228 14.53 -13.90 20.61
CA THR A 228 13.99 -15.23 20.91
C THR A 228 12.47 -15.25 20.81
N LEU A 229 11.79 -14.25 21.37
CA LEU A 229 10.32 -14.13 21.28
C LEU A 229 9.84 -13.95 19.85
N LEU A 230 10.48 -13.08 19.06
CA LEU A 230 10.10 -12.82 17.67
C LEU A 230 10.40 -14.01 16.76
N THR A 231 11.47 -14.76 17.03
CA THR A 231 11.75 -16.02 16.32
C THR A 231 10.64 -17.04 16.59
N LYS A 232 10.28 -17.22 17.87
CA LYS A 232 9.17 -18.11 18.26
C LYS A 232 7.82 -17.66 17.68
N ALA A 233 7.58 -16.36 17.61
CA ALA A 233 6.38 -15.81 16.98
C ALA A 233 6.34 -16.16 15.49
N SER A 234 7.48 -16.07 14.80
CA SER A 234 7.62 -16.47 13.39
C SER A 234 7.33 -17.97 13.19
N GLU A 235 7.91 -18.83 14.02
CA GLU A 235 7.71 -20.29 13.98
C GLU A 235 6.25 -20.70 14.22
N THR A 236 5.53 -19.93 15.04
CA THR A 236 4.15 -20.24 15.45
C THR A 236 3.09 -19.43 14.70
N GLY A 237 3.49 -18.56 13.77
CA GLY A 237 2.58 -17.66 13.05
C GLY A 237 1.88 -16.62 13.93
N GLU A 238 2.44 -16.29 15.11
CA GLU A 238 1.91 -15.30 16.04
C GLU A 238 2.23 -13.87 15.56
N LYS A 239 1.24 -12.97 15.64
CA LYS A 239 1.41 -11.54 15.35
C LYS A 239 1.69 -10.75 16.61
N VAL A 240 2.53 -9.72 16.49
CA VAL A 240 3.08 -9.00 17.65
C VAL A 240 2.88 -7.50 17.52
N TYR A 241 2.47 -6.87 18.60
CA TYR A 241 2.70 -5.44 18.86
C TYR A 241 3.89 -5.25 19.79
N ILE A 242 4.75 -4.30 19.46
CA ILE A 242 5.87 -3.89 20.32
C ILE A 242 5.54 -2.54 20.93
N ILE A 243 5.70 -2.41 22.24
CA ILE A 243 5.53 -1.15 22.94
C ILE A 243 6.78 -0.82 23.76
N GLY A 244 7.09 0.46 23.89
CA GLY A 244 8.16 0.97 24.75
C GLY A 244 7.99 2.45 24.99
N HIS A 245 8.84 3.05 25.82
CA HIS A 245 8.76 4.49 26.09
C HIS A 245 9.61 5.30 25.12
N VAL A 246 10.94 5.25 25.27
CA VAL A 246 11.90 5.96 24.40
C VAL A 246 11.96 5.27 23.02
N PRO A 247 11.67 5.98 21.91
CA PRO A 247 11.75 5.39 20.57
C PRO A 247 13.19 5.39 20.01
N PRO A 248 13.51 4.48 19.07
CA PRO A 248 14.71 4.57 18.24
C PRO A 248 14.61 5.72 17.22
N GLY A 249 15.72 6.04 16.57
CA GLY A 249 15.79 7.09 15.56
C GLY A 249 16.07 8.47 16.15
N VAL A 250 15.62 9.50 15.43
CA VAL A 250 15.90 10.91 15.72
C VAL A 250 14.62 11.66 16.08
N PHE A 251 14.74 12.64 16.98
CA PHE A 251 13.65 13.54 17.35
C PHE A 251 13.32 14.52 16.23
N GLU A 252 12.07 14.55 15.76
CA GLU A 252 11.69 15.33 14.58
C GLU A 252 11.67 16.85 14.80
N LYS A 253 11.61 17.30 16.06
CA LYS A 253 11.65 18.73 16.41
C LYS A 253 13.07 19.29 16.57
N LYS A 254 14.10 18.44 16.46
CA LYS A 254 15.50 18.85 16.58
C LYS A 254 16.42 18.01 15.71
N GLN A 255 17.03 18.66 14.73
CA GLN A 255 18.00 18.04 13.83
C GLN A 255 19.08 17.26 14.58
N GLY A 256 19.30 16.00 14.18
CA GLY A 256 20.39 15.16 14.68
C GLY A 256 20.33 14.85 16.18
N LYS A 257 19.16 14.93 16.82
CA LYS A 257 18.98 14.56 18.23
C LYS A 257 18.45 13.11 18.38
N PRO A 258 19.32 12.11 18.61
CA PRO A 258 18.89 10.78 18.99
C PRO A 258 18.59 10.67 20.49
N TRP A 259 17.97 9.56 20.86
CA TRP A 259 17.81 9.15 22.26
C TRP A 259 18.57 7.87 22.56
N PHE A 260 18.51 6.89 21.66
CA PHE A 260 19.28 5.66 21.80
C PHE A 260 20.76 5.93 21.57
N ARG A 261 21.62 5.22 22.30
CA ARG A 261 23.03 5.09 21.89
C ARG A 261 23.09 4.40 20.53
N LYS A 262 24.04 4.83 19.68
CA LYS A 262 24.19 4.35 18.30
C LYS A 262 24.12 2.83 18.14
N HIS A 263 24.89 2.08 18.94
CA HIS A 263 24.94 0.62 18.85
C HIS A 263 23.59 -0.04 19.22
N PHE A 264 22.86 0.49 20.20
CA PHE A 264 21.51 0.00 20.53
C PHE A 264 20.50 0.32 19.44
N ASN A 265 20.57 1.51 18.83
CA ASN A 265 19.70 1.88 17.70
C ASN A 265 19.91 0.96 16.50
N GLN A 266 21.19 0.69 16.17
CA GLN A 266 21.55 -0.26 15.12
C GLN A 266 21.00 -1.66 15.45
N ARG A 267 21.25 -2.15 16.66
CA ARG A 267 20.80 -3.48 17.08
C ARG A 267 19.28 -3.64 17.03
N TYR A 268 18.54 -2.62 17.47
CA TYR A 268 17.10 -2.59 17.36
C TYR A 268 16.66 -2.66 15.89
N THR A 269 17.24 -1.83 15.03
CA THR A 269 16.91 -1.78 13.59
C THR A 269 17.17 -3.13 12.90
N GLU A 270 18.29 -3.79 13.19
CA GLU A 270 18.61 -5.13 12.68
C GLU A 270 17.55 -6.18 13.09
N ILE A 271 17.09 -6.15 14.35
CA ILE A 271 16.06 -7.07 14.85
C ILE A 271 14.73 -6.81 14.14
N ILE A 272 14.33 -5.55 13.97
CA ILE A 272 13.11 -5.20 13.23
C ILE A 272 13.22 -5.66 11.78
N GLN A 273 14.33 -5.36 11.09
CA GLN A 273 14.56 -5.81 9.71
C GLN A 273 14.50 -7.32 9.56
N LYS A 274 15.00 -8.08 10.53
CA LYS A 274 14.96 -9.55 10.49
C LYS A 274 13.57 -10.13 10.76
N HIS A 275 12.79 -9.51 11.66
CA HIS A 275 11.54 -10.08 12.18
C HIS A 275 10.27 -9.31 11.78
N HIS A 276 10.37 -8.34 10.86
CA HIS A 276 9.25 -7.47 10.48
C HIS A 276 7.98 -8.22 10.06
N ALA A 277 8.10 -9.43 9.50
CA ALA A 277 6.96 -10.23 9.05
C ALA A 277 5.96 -10.59 10.15
N VAL A 278 6.38 -10.66 11.42
CA VAL A 278 5.49 -10.93 12.57
C VAL A 278 5.08 -9.68 13.35
N ILE A 279 5.77 -8.56 13.13
CA ILE A 279 5.53 -7.30 13.83
C ILE A 279 4.45 -6.53 13.08
N ALA A 280 3.26 -6.41 13.68
CA ALA A 280 2.13 -5.73 13.04
C ALA A 280 2.25 -4.21 13.12
N ALA A 281 2.68 -3.67 14.27
CA ALA A 281 2.95 -2.26 14.51
C ALA A 281 3.75 -2.08 15.80
N GLN A 282 4.30 -0.89 16.00
CA GLN A 282 5.07 -0.52 17.18
C GLN A 282 4.52 0.79 17.78
N PHE A 283 4.52 0.94 19.11
CA PHE A 283 3.88 2.07 19.82
C PHE A 283 4.81 2.65 20.89
N PHE A 284 5.09 3.94 20.81
CA PHE A 284 6.04 4.62 21.69
C PHE A 284 5.55 6.02 22.12
N GLY A 285 6.19 6.60 23.12
CA GLY A 285 5.90 7.93 23.67
C GLY A 285 7.13 8.86 23.61
N HIS A 286 7.48 9.47 24.75
CA HIS A 286 8.70 10.25 25.04
C HIS A 286 8.83 11.59 24.32
N HIS A 287 8.40 11.69 23.07
CA HIS A 287 8.55 12.92 22.28
C HIS A 287 7.53 14.00 22.65
N HIS A 288 6.44 13.61 23.30
CA HIS A 288 5.24 14.41 23.59
C HIS A 288 4.47 14.89 22.34
N THR A 289 5.02 14.67 21.15
CA THR A 289 4.47 15.09 19.86
C THR A 289 3.87 13.93 19.07
N ASP A 290 2.89 14.25 18.22
CA ASP A 290 2.28 13.28 17.31
C ASP A 290 3.19 13.03 16.09
N SER A 291 3.72 11.82 15.96
CA SER A 291 4.58 11.46 14.83
C SER A 291 4.57 9.96 14.54
N PHE A 292 5.27 9.54 13.49
CA PHE A 292 5.48 8.14 13.13
C PHE A 292 6.89 7.92 12.57
N ARG A 293 7.35 6.67 12.56
CA ARG A 293 8.65 6.28 11.97
C ARG A 293 8.48 5.11 11.02
N MET A 294 9.10 5.19 9.86
CA MET A 294 9.14 4.12 8.87
C MET A 294 10.42 3.32 9.03
N PHE A 295 10.33 2.01 8.82
CA PHE A 295 11.48 1.13 8.65
C PHE A 295 11.51 0.62 7.23
N TYR A 296 12.72 0.54 6.67
CA TYR A 296 12.98 0.01 5.34
C TYR A 296 13.98 -1.15 5.41
N ASP A 297 13.80 -2.12 4.52
CA ASP A 297 14.80 -3.17 4.32
C ASP A 297 15.99 -2.67 3.47
N ASN A 298 16.90 -3.57 3.13
CA ASN A 298 18.08 -3.26 2.32
C ASN A 298 17.74 -2.92 0.85
N THR A 299 16.50 -3.17 0.42
CA THR A 299 15.98 -2.83 -0.92
C THR A 299 15.17 -1.53 -0.94
N ASP A 300 15.14 -0.79 0.18
CA ASP A 300 14.31 0.41 0.37
C ASP A 300 12.80 0.14 0.37
N SER A 301 12.38 -1.10 0.64
CA SER A 301 10.97 -1.46 0.77
C SER A 301 10.48 -1.18 2.20
N PRO A 302 9.29 -0.55 2.40
CA PRO A 302 8.79 -0.25 3.73
C PRO A 302 8.31 -1.53 4.43
N ILE A 303 8.84 -1.80 5.62
CA ILE A 303 8.67 -3.09 6.32
C ILE A 303 8.01 -3.01 7.70
N SER A 304 8.09 -1.86 8.39
CA SER A 304 7.47 -1.66 9.71
C SER A 304 7.17 -0.19 9.96
N VAL A 305 6.32 0.09 10.94
CA VAL A 305 5.95 1.44 11.36
C VAL A 305 5.88 1.55 12.89
N ILE A 306 6.42 2.65 13.42
CA ILE A 306 6.18 3.11 14.80
C ILE A 306 5.14 4.23 14.77
N PHE A 307 4.18 4.19 15.68
CA PHE A 307 3.31 5.31 16.02
C PHE A 307 3.78 5.94 17.35
N LEU A 308 4.11 7.23 17.30
CA LEU A 308 4.49 8.03 18.47
C LEU A 308 3.26 8.77 18.99
N ALA A 309 2.90 8.52 20.25
CA ALA A 309 1.78 9.19 20.88
C ALA A 309 2.19 10.56 21.41
N PRO A 310 1.32 11.59 21.26
CA PRO A 310 1.50 12.84 21.97
C PRO A 310 1.28 12.66 23.48
N ALA A 311 1.79 13.61 24.26
CA ALA A 311 1.65 13.60 25.71
C ALA A 311 0.30 14.12 26.20
N ILE A 312 -0.09 13.70 27.41
CA ILE A 312 -1.13 14.39 28.19
C ILE A 312 -0.56 15.67 28.82
N THR A 313 0.71 15.67 29.22
CA THR A 313 1.36 16.91 29.69
C THR A 313 1.46 17.94 28.55
N PRO A 314 1.16 19.22 28.80
CA PRO A 314 1.37 20.29 27.82
C PRO A 314 2.78 20.90 27.91
N TRP A 315 3.64 20.37 28.78
CA TRP A 315 4.92 20.96 29.14
C TRP A 315 5.79 21.28 27.93
N LYS A 316 6.24 22.53 27.85
CA LYS A 316 7.15 23.03 26.84
C LYS A 316 8.55 22.54 27.12
N THR A 317 9.10 21.81 26.16
CA THR A 317 10.45 21.25 26.33
C THR A 317 11.52 22.30 26.61
N SER A 318 12.38 22.00 27.58
CA SER A 318 13.59 22.77 27.89
C SER A 318 14.79 22.38 27.02
N LEU A 319 14.60 21.45 26.08
CA LEU A 319 15.66 20.98 25.18
C LEU A 319 16.21 22.15 24.34
N PRO A 320 17.51 22.49 24.46
CA PRO A 320 18.08 23.63 23.73
C PRO A 320 17.93 23.48 22.22
N GLY A 321 17.50 24.55 21.54
CA GLY A 321 17.30 24.57 20.08
C GLY A 321 15.88 24.24 19.63
N VAL A 322 15.01 23.73 20.50
CA VAL A 322 13.58 23.57 20.18
C VAL A 322 12.83 24.84 20.57
N GLN A 323 12.26 25.54 19.58
CA GLN A 323 11.37 26.67 19.83
C GLN A 323 9.91 26.19 19.86
N ASN A 324 9.09 26.76 20.74
CA ASN A 324 7.67 26.43 20.87
C ASN A 324 7.38 24.92 20.98
N GLY A 325 8.24 24.16 21.67
CA GLY A 325 8.09 22.72 21.85
C GLY A 325 7.10 22.30 22.94
N ALA A 326 5.95 22.97 23.00
CA ALA A 326 4.79 22.53 23.79
C ALA A 326 3.80 21.81 22.87
N ASN A 327 2.83 21.13 23.49
CA ASN A 327 1.70 20.50 22.82
C ASN A 327 0.42 20.75 23.62
N ASN A 328 -0.75 20.61 22.99
CA ASN A 328 -1.96 20.40 23.77
C ASN A 328 -1.98 18.96 24.35
N PRO A 329 -2.67 18.73 25.47
CA PRO A 329 -2.93 17.39 25.99
C PRO A 329 -3.64 16.52 24.95
N GLY A 330 -3.07 15.36 24.63
CA GLY A 330 -3.57 14.41 23.64
C GLY A 330 -3.82 13.01 24.21
N ILE A 331 -4.84 12.33 23.68
CA ILE A 331 -5.13 10.90 23.93
C ILE A 331 -5.53 10.23 22.62
N ARG A 332 -5.23 8.94 22.43
CA ARG A 332 -5.41 8.28 21.13
C ARG A 332 -6.14 6.94 21.21
N VAL A 333 -7.13 6.75 20.33
CA VAL A 333 -7.78 5.46 20.09
C VAL A 333 -7.23 4.84 18.81
N PHE A 334 -6.89 3.56 18.87
CA PHE A 334 -6.62 2.76 17.69
C PHE A 334 -7.81 1.85 17.39
N LYS A 335 -8.19 1.78 16.12
CA LYS A 335 -9.04 0.72 15.60
C LYS A 335 -8.15 -0.32 14.94
N TYR A 336 -8.40 -1.59 15.19
CA TYR A 336 -7.56 -2.66 14.64
C TYR A 336 -8.38 -3.89 14.29
N ASP A 337 -7.80 -4.71 13.43
CA ASP A 337 -8.33 -6.02 13.08
C ASP A 337 -7.94 -7.04 14.16
N ARG A 338 -8.93 -7.60 14.88
CA ARG A 338 -8.65 -8.52 15.99
C ARG A 338 -7.90 -9.77 15.54
N GLU A 339 -8.02 -10.24 14.31
CA GLU A 339 -7.34 -11.46 13.86
C GLU A 339 -5.89 -11.22 13.48
N THR A 340 -5.61 -10.12 12.78
CA THR A 340 -4.32 -9.86 12.14
C THR A 340 -3.44 -8.84 12.86
N LEU A 341 -3.99 -8.12 13.85
CA LEU A 341 -3.39 -6.94 14.46
C LEU A 341 -3.12 -5.78 13.49
N LEU A 342 -3.74 -5.77 12.30
CA LEU A 342 -3.62 -4.65 11.39
C LEU A 342 -4.28 -3.41 11.98
N VAL A 343 -3.52 -2.32 12.11
CA VAL A 343 -4.07 -1.00 12.47
C VAL A 343 -4.94 -0.49 11.33
N LYS A 344 -6.24 -0.31 11.61
CA LYS A 344 -7.25 0.14 10.65
C LYS A 344 -7.43 1.65 10.67
N ASP A 345 -7.36 2.27 11.83
CA ASP A 345 -7.44 3.73 11.95
C ASP A 345 -6.86 4.19 13.28
N ILE A 346 -6.51 5.48 13.34
CA ILE A 346 -6.00 6.14 14.53
C ILE A 346 -6.79 7.42 14.72
N ILE A 347 -7.40 7.60 15.90
CA ILE A 347 -8.20 8.77 16.22
C ILE A 347 -7.55 9.45 17.41
N THR A 348 -6.94 10.61 17.16
CA THR A 348 -6.39 11.46 18.21
C THR A 348 -7.47 12.41 18.70
N TYR A 349 -7.63 12.49 20.02
CA TYR A 349 -8.44 13.48 20.71
C TYR A 349 -7.54 14.39 21.51
N TYR A 350 -7.96 15.63 21.69
CA TYR A 350 -7.17 16.61 22.40
C TYR A 350 -8.03 17.57 23.22
N LEU A 351 -7.38 18.21 24.20
CA LEU A 351 -7.93 19.32 24.94
C LEU A 351 -7.22 20.61 24.51
N ASN A 352 -7.94 21.55 23.90
CA ASN A 352 -7.37 22.89 23.70
C ASN A 352 -7.20 23.57 25.06
N LEU A 353 -5.97 23.56 25.59
CA LEU A 353 -5.68 23.98 26.96
C LEU A 353 -5.98 25.48 27.16
N THR A 354 -5.68 26.30 26.16
CA THR A 354 -5.99 27.73 26.17
C THR A 354 -7.50 27.96 26.33
N HIS A 355 -8.32 27.25 25.56
CA HIS A 355 -9.78 27.35 25.64
C HIS A 355 -10.32 26.79 26.96
N ALA A 356 -9.80 25.65 27.41
CA ALA A 356 -10.19 25.01 28.67
C ALA A 356 -9.96 25.96 29.86
N ASN A 357 -8.85 26.70 29.86
CA ASN A 357 -8.52 27.66 30.91
C ASN A 357 -9.39 28.92 30.92
N MET A 358 -10.14 29.19 29.84
CA MET A 358 -11.14 30.26 29.79
C MET A 358 -12.54 29.80 30.27
N GLY A 359 -12.77 28.50 30.45
CA GLY A 359 -14.11 27.98 30.73
C GLY A 359 -14.14 26.51 31.12
N THR A 360 -14.97 25.72 30.42
CA THR A 360 -15.15 24.29 30.68
C THR A 360 -14.21 23.48 29.78
N PRO A 361 -13.48 22.48 30.29
CA PRO A 361 -12.64 21.64 29.46
C PRO A 361 -13.51 20.75 28.59
N GLU A 362 -13.17 20.65 27.31
CA GLU A 362 -13.87 19.77 26.38
C GLU A 362 -12.86 19.07 25.50
N TRP A 363 -12.74 17.75 25.69
CA TRP A 363 -11.94 16.88 24.82
C TRP A 363 -12.68 16.68 23.49
N LYS A 364 -11.99 16.95 22.38
CA LYS A 364 -12.56 16.90 21.03
C LYS A 364 -11.72 16.01 20.14
N LYS A 365 -12.34 15.40 19.13
CA LYS A 365 -11.62 14.71 18.06
C LYS A 365 -10.75 15.74 17.36
N GLU A 366 -9.44 15.49 17.31
CA GLU A 366 -8.50 16.28 16.54
C GLU A 366 -8.55 15.84 15.08
N TYR A 367 -8.28 14.56 14.83
CA TYR A 367 -8.36 13.96 13.51
C TYR A 367 -8.51 12.43 13.59
N SER A 368 -8.97 11.84 12.48
CA SER A 368 -8.79 10.42 12.17
C SER A 368 -7.71 10.32 11.10
N LEU A 369 -6.75 9.40 11.24
CA LEU A 369 -5.63 9.22 10.32
C LEU A 369 -6.11 8.97 8.89
N THR A 370 -7.06 8.04 8.72
CA THR A 370 -7.61 7.66 7.41
C THR A 370 -8.34 8.82 6.74
N GLU A 371 -9.12 9.60 7.50
CA GLU A 371 -9.81 10.80 7.02
C GLU A 371 -8.83 11.94 6.68
N ALA A 372 -7.84 12.18 7.55
CA ALA A 372 -6.94 13.33 7.43
C ALA A 372 -6.00 13.21 6.24
N TYR A 373 -5.54 12.01 5.94
CA TYR A 373 -4.58 11.74 4.87
C TYR A 373 -5.16 10.96 3.71
N GLU A 374 -6.47 10.67 3.69
CA GLU A 374 -7.14 9.94 2.60
C GLU A 374 -6.41 8.63 2.27
N ILE A 375 -6.22 7.80 3.29
CA ILE A 375 -5.58 6.48 3.21
C ILE A 375 -6.54 5.40 3.75
N PRO A 376 -6.45 4.14 3.30
CA PRO A 376 -7.43 3.12 3.67
C PRO A 376 -7.25 2.57 5.09
N ASP A 377 -6.04 2.61 5.64
CA ASP A 377 -5.71 2.07 6.96
C ASP A 377 -4.38 2.63 7.50
N GLY A 378 -3.96 2.16 8.68
CA GLY A 378 -2.65 2.43 9.27
C GLY A 378 -1.59 1.37 8.94
N SER A 379 -1.72 0.65 7.81
CA SER A 379 -0.69 -0.30 7.38
C SER A 379 0.64 0.40 7.06
N VAL A 380 1.74 -0.35 7.11
CA VAL A 380 3.08 0.12 6.71
C VAL A 380 3.05 0.80 5.32
N ARG A 381 2.31 0.23 4.37
CA ARG A 381 2.16 0.80 3.03
C ARG A 381 1.40 2.13 3.04
N SER A 382 0.27 2.19 3.74
CA SER A 382 -0.51 3.41 3.88
C SER A 382 0.28 4.53 4.55
N MET A 383 1.07 4.21 5.57
CA MET A 383 1.95 5.17 6.24
C MET A 383 3.11 5.63 5.36
N HIS A 384 3.66 4.77 4.50
CA HIS A 384 4.61 5.19 3.46
C HIS A 384 3.96 6.17 2.46
N LEU A 385 2.70 5.96 2.07
CA LEU A 385 1.96 6.90 1.23
C LEU A 385 1.74 8.25 1.93
N VAL A 386 1.49 8.25 3.25
CA VAL A 386 1.45 9.50 4.04
C VAL A 386 2.78 10.22 3.91
N LEU A 387 3.91 9.54 4.15
CA LEU A 387 5.25 10.13 3.99
C LEU A 387 5.46 10.70 2.58
N GLU A 388 5.11 9.96 1.51
CA GLU A 388 5.20 10.48 0.14
C GLU A 388 4.34 11.74 -0.08
N LYS A 389 3.14 11.80 0.53
CA LYS A 389 2.30 13.02 0.50
C LYS A 389 2.97 14.18 1.24
N LEU A 390 3.55 13.95 2.42
CA LEU A 390 4.26 14.99 3.18
C LEU A 390 5.49 15.53 2.44
N MET A 391 6.18 14.69 1.67
CA MET A 391 7.33 15.11 0.87
C MET A 391 6.94 15.99 -0.33
N ARG A 392 5.77 15.75 -0.93
CA ARG A 392 5.37 16.39 -2.21
C ARG A 392 4.40 17.55 -2.03
N ASP A 393 3.54 17.51 -1.02
CA ASP A 393 2.47 18.47 -0.81
C ASP A 393 2.68 19.26 0.49
N LYS A 394 3.06 20.54 0.34
CA LYS A 394 3.26 21.46 1.46
C LYS A 394 2.00 21.65 2.32
N SER A 395 0.80 21.47 1.77
CA SER A 395 -0.44 21.54 2.53
C SER A 395 -0.63 20.34 3.45
N GLN A 396 -0.25 19.13 2.99
CA GLN A 396 -0.28 17.91 3.80
C GLN A 396 0.81 17.94 4.86
N LEU A 397 2.01 18.44 4.52
CA LEU A 397 3.06 18.72 5.50
C LEU A 397 2.59 19.68 6.58
N GLN A 398 1.98 20.81 6.19
CA GLN A 398 1.47 21.80 7.16
C GLN A 398 0.33 21.24 8.02
N LYS A 399 -0.49 20.34 7.46
CA LYS A 399 -1.52 19.62 8.21
C LYS A 399 -0.88 18.70 9.26
N TYR A 400 0.09 17.87 8.87
CA TYR A 400 0.89 17.04 9.77
C TYR A 400 1.59 17.85 10.86
N TYR A 401 2.22 18.97 10.50
CA TYR A 401 2.95 19.82 11.45
C TYR A 401 2.04 20.41 12.54
N ARG A 402 0.79 20.76 12.19
CA ARG A 402 -0.21 21.17 13.18
C ARG A 402 -0.60 20.02 14.11
N TYR A 403 -0.82 18.82 13.56
CA TYR A 403 -1.10 17.63 14.37
C TYR A 403 0.08 17.23 15.26
N ASN A 404 1.32 17.43 14.81
CA ASN A 404 2.53 17.09 15.57
C ASN A 404 2.59 17.76 16.96
N SER A 405 2.11 19.01 17.05
CA SER A 405 2.00 19.73 18.32
C SER A 405 0.59 19.68 18.92
N VAL A 406 -0.28 18.82 18.41
CA VAL A 406 -1.67 18.66 18.84
C VAL A 406 -2.45 19.99 18.73
N GLN A 407 -2.41 20.65 17.57
CA GLN A 407 -2.97 22.00 17.32
C GLN A 407 -2.38 23.15 18.15
N TYR A 408 -1.24 22.98 18.85
CA TYR A 408 -0.63 24.07 19.59
C TYR A 408 0.13 25.05 18.68
N ASP A 409 1.02 24.52 17.85
CA ASP A 409 1.87 25.29 16.95
C ASP A 409 1.21 25.43 15.58
N SER A 410 0.77 26.66 15.27
CA SER A 410 0.17 27.02 14.00
C SER A 410 1.15 27.71 13.04
N THR A 411 2.43 27.75 13.36
CA THR A 411 3.44 28.38 12.49
C THR A 411 3.66 27.56 11.21
N PHE A 412 4.20 28.22 10.17
CA PHE A 412 4.45 27.57 8.89
C PHE A 412 5.73 26.73 8.93
N CYS A 413 5.64 25.46 8.52
CA CYS A 413 6.79 24.57 8.42
C CYS A 413 7.59 24.90 7.15
N ASN A 414 8.71 25.61 7.34
CA ASN A 414 9.64 25.97 6.27
C ASN A 414 10.46 24.74 5.80
N ASP A 415 11.35 24.92 4.81
CA ASP A 415 12.09 23.80 4.22
C ASP A 415 13.06 23.11 5.22
N SER A 416 13.56 23.84 6.22
CA SER A 416 14.36 23.27 7.32
C SER A 416 13.50 22.37 8.20
N CYS A 417 12.34 22.86 8.62
CA CYS A 417 11.35 22.07 9.36
C CYS A 417 10.92 20.83 8.56
N GLN A 418 10.63 20.99 7.26
CA GLN A 418 10.29 19.88 6.38
C GLN A 418 11.39 18.82 6.41
N THR A 419 12.65 19.24 6.26
CA THR A 419 13.81 18.34 6.30
C THR A 419 13.83 17.58 7.63
N ASP A 420 13.83 18.28 8.76
CA ASP A 420 13.93 17.65 10.08
C ASP A 420 12.83 16.60 10.32
N HIS A 421 11.59 16.92 9.94
CA HIS A 421 10.47 16.00 10.06
C HIS A 421 10.55 14.82 9.08
N ILE A 422 10.82 15.06 7.79
CA ILE A 422 10.87 14.00 6.77
C ILE A 422 12.05 13.05 7.03
N CYS A 423 13.23 13.58 7.36
CA CYS A 423 14.41 12.79 7.73
C CYS A 423 14.08 11.87 8.91
N ALA A 424 13.52 12.44 9.99
CA ALA A 424 13.23 11.69 11.20
C ALA A 424 12.16 10.61 10.95
N ILE A 425 11.11 10.91 10.18
CA ILE A 425 10.07 9.92 9.83
C ILE A 425 10.66 8.77 9.01
N ARG A 426 11.52 9.08 8.03
CA ARG A 426 12.01 8.09 7.06
C ARG A 426 13.16 7.26 7.60
N GLU A 427 14.17 7.88 8.19
CA GLU A 427 15.44 7.23 8.52
C GLU A 427 15.62 7.08 10.03
N VAL A 428 15.32 5.87 10.53
CA VAL A 428 15.61 5.48 11.91
C VAL A 428 17.08 5.13 12.12
N ASP A 429 17.75 4.63 11.08
CA ASP A 429 19.18 4.34 11.11
C ASP A 429 20.00 5.63 11.07
N PHE A 430 20.96 5.78 11.99
CA PHE A 430 21.71 7.03 12.13
C PHE A 430 22.68 7.28 10.98
N GLU A 431 23.23 6.24 10.35
CA GLU A 431 24.09 6.42 9.18
C GLU A 431 23.26 6.91 8.00
N LYS A 432 22.09 6.29 7.76
CA LYS A 432 21.18 6.73 6.70
C LYS A 432 20.62 8.15 6.94
N TYR A 433 20.29 8.48 8.19
CA TYR A 433 19.86 9.83 8.57
C TYR A 433 20.93 10.89 8.29
N ASN A 434 22.21 10.58 8.57
CA ASN A 434 23.32 11.51 8.41
C ASN A 434 23.88 11.58 6.98
N GLN A 435 23.61 10.60 6.12
CA GLN A 435 23.96 10.69 4.71
C GLN A 435 23.23 11.89 4.07
N THR A 436 23.92 12.63 3.20
CA THR A 436 23.41 13.81 2.47
C THR A 436 22.29 13.39 1.52
N GLY A 437 21.10 13.15 2.08
CA GLY A 437 20.04 12.47 1.36
C GLY A 437 18.66 12.60 1.98
N CYS A 438 18.48 13.29 3.11
CA CYS A 438 17.15 13.44 3.70
C CYS A 438 16.57 14.87 3.66
N GLY A 439 17.35 15.86 3.17
CA GLY A 439 16.88 17.21 2.83
C GLY A 439 16.32 17.33 1.39
N PRO A 440 15.82 18.51 0.97
CA PRO A 440 15.24 18.74 -0.36
C PRO A 440 16.31 18.50 -1.43
N GLY A 441 16.33 17.27 -1.95
CA GLY A 441 17.50 16.66 -2.59
C GLY A 441 17.50 15.14 -2.49
N CYS A 442 16.67 14.57 -1.61
CA CYS A 442 16.29 13.16 -1.66
C CYS A 442 15.50 12.87 -2.95
N SER A 443 16.19 12.59 -4.06
CA SER A 443 15.55 11.99 -5.22
C SER A 443 15.05 10.61 -4.80
N LEU A 444 13.73 10.49 -4.65
CA LEU A 444 13.01 9.21 -4.75
C LEU A 444 13.64 8.40 -5.89
N PRO A 445 13.74 7.06 -5.79
CA PRO A 445 14.15 6.23 -6.90
C PRO A 445 13.38 6.63 -8.16
N GLN A 446 14.07 7.33 -9.07
CA GLN A 446 13.48 7.81 -10.30
C GLN A 446 13.06 6.56 -11.09
N PRO A 447 11.88 6.54 -11.73
CA PRO A 447 11.54 5.45 -12.63
C PRO A 447 12.68 5.30 -13.66
N PRO A 448 12.99 4.07 -14.12
CA PRO A 448 14.06 3.86 -15.08
C PRO A 448 13.85 4.79 -16.29
N PRO A 449 14.90 5.48 -16.77
CA PRO A 449 14.73 6.48 -17.83
C PRO A 449 14.16 5.85 -19.09
N PHE A 450 13.28 6.59 -19.78
CA PHE A 450 12.72 6.28 -21.09
C PHE A 450 13.86 6.21 -22.11
N ARG A 451 14.12 5.01 -22.62
CA ARG A 451 15.25 4.73 -23.52
C ARG A 451 14.82 4.80 -24.98
N PHE A 452 15.81 4.87 -25.87
CA PHE A 452 15.59 4.77 -27.31
C PHE A 452 14.78 3.53 -27.73
N LEU A 453 14.97 2.41 -27.02
CA LEU A 453 14.19 1.19 -27.26
C LEU A 453 12.69 1.40 -26.98
N ASP A 454 12.35 2.10 -25.88
CA ASP A 454 10.96 2.41 -25.52
C ASP A 454 10.33 3.36 -26.57
N LEU A 455 11.11 4.30 -27.11
CA LEU A 455 10.72 5.14 -28.26
C LEU A 455 10.49 4.31 -29.54
N ALA A 456 11.38 3.35 -29.83
CA ALA A 456 11.24 2.47 -30.98
C ALA A 456 9.97 1.61 -30.89
N PHE A 457 9.63 1.10 -29.70
CA PHE A 457 8.37 0.38 -29.46
C PHE A 457 7.14 1.26 -29.72
N ALA A 458 7.15 2.52 -29.26
CA ALA A 458 6.08 3.47 -29.53
C ALA A 458 5.93 3.79 -31.04
N LEU A 459 7.06 3.93 -31.75
CA LEU A 459 7.08 4.16 -33.20
C LEU A 459 6.54 2.96 -33.98
N VAL A 460 7.04 1.76 -33.68
CA VAL A 460 6.54 0.51 -34.28
C VAL A 460 5.05 0.34 -34.01
N GLY A 461 4.59 0.64 -32.79
CA GLY A 461 3.18 0.62 -32.44
C GLY A 461 2.32 1.57 -33.26
N THR A 462 2.78 2.81 -33.44
CA THR A 462 2.08 3.82 -34.23
C THR A 462 2.03 3.45 -35.71
N LEU A 463 3.12 2.90 -36.25
CA LEU A 463 3.16 2.41 -37.64
C LEU A 463 2.26 1.19 -37.83
N ALA A 464 2.24 0.27 -36.88
CA ALA A 464 1.36 -0.91 -36.93
C ALA A 464 -0.11 -0.48 -36.95
N PHE A 465 -0.52 0.48 -36.13
CA PHE A 465 -1.86 1.07 -36.15
C PHE A 465 -2.24 1.63 -37.54
N LEU A 466 -1.36 2.42 -38.16
CA LEU A 466 -1.62 3.00 -39.48
C LEU A 466 -1.73 1.92 -40.56
N LEU A 467 -0.92 0.87 -40.47
CA LEU A 467 -0.97 -0.25 -41.41
C LEU A 467 -2.25 -1.07 -41.23
N ASP A 468 -2.70 -1.30 -39.98
CA ASP A 468 -3.95 -2.01 -39.67
C ASP A 468 -5.15 -1.25 -40.24
N LEU A 469 -5.23 0.06 -39.99
CA LEU A 469 -6.27 0.93 -40.55
C LEU A 469 -6.34 0.88 -42.08
N VAL A 470 -5.19 0.90 -42.75
CA VAL A 470 -5.13 0.78 -44.22
C VAL A 470 -5.57 -0.61 -44.68
N ALA A 471 -5.16 -1.66 -43.97
CA ALA A 471 -5.55 -3.04 -44.28
C ALA A 471 -7.06 -3.24 -44.12
N ASP A 472 -7.67 -2.71 -43.06
CA ASP A 472 -9.09 -2.87 -42.79
C ASP A 472 -9.97 -2.13 -43.81
N VAL A 473 -9.57 -0.90 -44.18
CA VAL A 473 -10.22 -0.17 -45.28
C VAL A 473 -10.07 -0.91 -46.61
N TRP A 474 -8.90 -1.50 -46.86
CA TRP A 474 -8.66 -2.30 -48.07
C TRP A 474 -9.52 -3.56 -48.11
N VAL A 475 -9.63 -4.28 -47.00
CA VAL A 475 -10.46 -5.48 -46.85
C VAL A 475 -11.94 -5.13 -47.03
N ALA A 476 -12.43 -4.07 -46.39
CA ALA A 476 -13.80 -3.59 -46.55
C ALA A 476 -14.09 -3.20 -48.01
N ALA A 477 -13.20 -2.43 -48.65
CA ALA A 477 -13.34 -2.04 -50.05
C ALA A 477 -13.35 -3.25 -51.00
N SER A 478 -12.54 -4.26 -50.70
CA SER A 478 -12.47 -5.51 -51.49
C SER A 478 -13.79 -6.27 -51.41
N TYR A 479 -14.38 -6.42 -50.21
CA TYR A 479 -15.71 -7.04 -50.07
C TYR A 479 -16.81 -6.26 -50.76
N LEU A 480 -16.79 -4.92 -50.67
CA LEU A 480 -17.78 -4.07 -51.35
C LEU A 480 -17.68 -4.16 -52.87
N ARG A 481 -16.45 -4.18 -53.44
CA ARG A 481 -16.24 -4.36 -54.89
C ARG A 481 -16.65 -5.74 -55.37
N ALA A 482 -16.48 -6.76 -54.54
CA ALA A 482 -16.93 -8.12 -54.83
C ALA A 482 -18.45 -8.31 -54.69
N GLY A 483 -19.21 -7.25 -54.33
CA GLY A 483 -20.67 -7.30 -54.17
C GLY A 483 -21.14 -7.85 -52.83
N HIS A 484 -20.23 -8.13 -51.89
CA HIS A 484 -20.53 -8.66 -50.56
C HIS A 484 -20.76 -7.54 -49.54
N PHE A 485 -21.86 -6.80 -49.70
CA PHE A 485 -22.19 -5.64 -48.86
C PHE A 485 -22.32 -5.95 -47.37
N HIS A 486 -22.81 -7.14 -47.00
CA HIS A 486 -22.95 -7.55 -45.60
C HIS A 486 -21.59 -7.70 -44.90
N TRP A 487 -20.62 -8.34 -45.54
CA TRP A 487 -19.28 -8.55 -44.96
C TRP A 487 -18.50 -7.24 -44.89
N GLY A 488 -18.56 -6.42 -45.94
CA GLY A 488 -17.98 -5.08 -45.93
C GLY A 488 -18.58 -4.19 -44.83
N GLY A 489 -19.90 -4.26 -44.63
CA GLY A 489 -20.59 -3.53 -43.56
C GLY A 489 -20.19 -3.98 -42.15
N LEU A 490 -19.98 -5.28 -41.93
CA LEU A 490 -19.52 -5.80 -40.63
C LEU A 490 -18.09 -5.34 -40.29
N VAL A 491 -17.17 -5.38 -41.25
CA VAL A 491 -15.79 -4.87 -41.08
C VAL A 491 -15.82 -3.39 -40.71
N LEU A 492 -16.55 -2.58 -41.48
CA LEU A 492 -16.69 -1.14 -41.20
C LEU A 492 -17.37 -0.85 -39.86
N GLY A 493 -18.34 -1.68 -39.45
CA GLY A 493 -19.01 -1.55 -38.16
C GLY A 493 -18.08 -1.80 -36.97
N LEU A 494 -17.21 -2.83 -37.07
CA LEU A 494 -16.21 -3.14 -36.04
C LEU A 494 -15.15 -2.03 -35.95
N LEU A 495 -14.66 -1.55 -37.09
CA LEU A 495 -13.75 -0.41 -37.18
C LEU A 495 -14.36 0.84 -36.53
N LEU A 496 -15.63 1.15 -36.84
CA LEU A 496 -16.32 2.29 -36.23
C LEU A 496 -16.49 2.14 -34.72
N LEU A 497 -16.85 0.95 -34.23
CA LEU A 497 -17.05 0.69 -32.80
C LEU A 497 -15.74 0.87 -32.00
N SER A 498 -14.65 0.28 -32.49
CA SER A 498 -13.31 0.41 -31.92
C SER A 498 -12.84 1.85 -31.92
N SER A 499 -12.99 2.54 -33.06
CA SER A 499 -12.64 3.95 -33.21
C SER A 499 -13.41 4.85 -32.24
N LEU A 500 -14.74 4.72 -32.16
CA LEU A 500 -15.54 5.51 -31.20
C LEU A 500 -15.13 5.26 -29.74
N THR A 501 -14.82 4.01 -29.39
CA THR A 501 -14.44 3.63 -28.03
C THR A 501 -13.07 4.19 -27.66
N THR A 502 -12.07 4.06 -28.55
CA THR A 502 -10.73 4.61 -28.34
C THR A 502 -10.72 6.14 -28.31
N GLN A 503 -11.51 6.81 -29.17
CA GLN A 503 -11.67 8.27 -29.08
C GLN A 503 -12.34 8.70 -27.77
N PHE A 504 -13.34 7.95 -27.29
CA PHE A 504 -13.98 8.25 -26.01
C PHE A 504 -12.98 8.20 -24.85
N PHE A 505 -12.24 7.10 -24.70
CA PHE A 505 -11.25 6.95 -23.63
C PHE A 505 -10.13 7.99 -23.78
N SER A 506 -9.66 8.22 -25.00
CA SER A 506 -8.66 9.24 -25.26
C SER A 506 -9.17 10.63 -24.84
N TRP A 507 -10.39 11.00 -25.22
CA TRP A 507 -10.98 12.28 -24.86
C TRP A 507 -11.15 12.43 -23.34
N ALA A 508 -11.71 11.40 -22.68
CA ALA A 508 -11.92 11.39 -21.24
C ALA A 508 -10.59 11.59 -20.48
N TRP A 509 -9.53 10.93 -20.93
CA TRP A 509 -8.21 11.07 -20.33
C TRP A 509 -7.55 12.41 -20.64
N PHE A 510 -7.67 12.95 -21.86
CA PHE A 510 -7.16 14.30 -22.15
C PHE A 510 -7.82 15.35 -21.25
N ARG A 511 -9.12 15.20 -20.96
CA ARG A 511 -9.86 16.07 -20.04
C ARG A 511 -9.39 15.94 -18.59
N SER A 512 -9.18 14.72 -18.10
CA SER A 512 -8.64 14.47 -16.75
C SER A 512 -7.19 14.98 -16.61
N ASP A 513 -6.43 14.96 -17.72
CA ASP A 513 -5.02 15.36 -17.74
C ASP A 513 -4.81 16.88 -18.00
N SER A 514 -5.86 17.71 -18.09
CA SER A 514 -5.73 19.13 -18.49
C SER A 514 -5.01 20.02 -17.48
N ASP A 515 -4.98 19.60 -16.22
CA ASP A 515 -4.47 20.42 -15.10
C ASP A 515 -3.02 20.07 -14.73
N LYS A 516 -2.38 19.15 -15.47
CA LYS A 516 -1.01 18.69 -15.21
C LYS A 516 0.02 19.59 -15.92
N GLU A 517 0.91 20.21 -15.15
CA GLU A 517 2.01 21.04 -15.67
C GLU A 517 2.92 20.26 -16.63
N GLY A 518 3.37 20.90 -17.71
CA GLY A 518 4.28 20.31 -18.71
C GLY A 518 3.61 19.59 -19.89
N LEU A 519 2.29 19.38 -19.83
CA LEU A 519 1.55 18.76 -20.93
C LEU A 519 1.03 19.84 -21.91
N ALA A 520 1.69 20.02 -23.05
CA ALA A 520 1.24 20.92 -24.11
C ALA A 520 -0.04 20.39 -24.78
N GLN A 521 -1.18 20.53 -24.08
CA GLN A 521 -2.48 20.05 -24.52
C GLN A 521 -3.18 21.06 -25.44
N PRO A 522 -3.92 20.59 -26.47
CA PRO A 522 -4.76 21.46 -27.26
C PRO A 522 -5.91 22.02 -26.39
N PRO A 523 -6.34 23.27 -26.60
CA PRO A 523 -7.49 23.84 -25.87
C PRO A 523 -8.70 22.90 -25.91
N ALA A 524 -9.52 22.87 -24.86
CA ALA A 524 -10.63 21.91 -24.73
C ALA A 524 -11.56 21.84 -25.97
N ARG A 525 -11.78 22.97 -26.66
CA ARG A 525 -12.54 23.02 -27.92
C ARG A 525 -11.82 22.29 -29.06
N THR A 526 -10.52 22.48 -29.18
CA THR A 526 -9.66 21.84 -30.17
C THR A 526 -9.50 20.35 -29.89
N SER A 527 -9.33 19.96 -28.62
CA SER A 527 -9.33 18.54 -28.21
C SER A 527 -10.65 17.86 -28.58
N LYS A 528 -11.80 18.48 -28.26
CA LYS A 528 -13.11 17.95 -28.65
C LYS A 528 -13.26 17.84 -30.17
N LEU A 529 -12.80 18.84 -30.93
CA LEU A 529 -12.84 18.82 -32.39
C LEU A 529 -11.96 17.69 -32.96
N LEU A 530 -10.76 17.47 -32.43
CA LEU A 530 -9.88 16.39 -32.84
C LEU A 530 -10.53 15.02 -32.67
N HIS A 531 -11.18 14.75 -31.55
CA HIS A 531 -11.85 13.47 -31.30
C HIS A 531 -13.12 13.31 -32.16
N VAL A 532 -13.88 14.40 -32.40
CA VAL A 532 -15.02 14.39 -33.34
C VAL A 532 -14.57 14.10 -34.76
N LEU A 533 -13.39 14.61 -35.17
CA LEU A 533 -12.79 14.34 -36.48
C LEU A 533 -12.01 13.00 -36.53
N GLN A 534 -12.08 12.15 -35.50
CA GLN A 534 -11.37 10.87 -35.41
C GLN A 534 -9.83 10.98 -35.41
N LEU A 535 -9.28 12.16 -35.09
CA LEU A 535 -7.83 12.43 -35.04
C LEU A 535 -7.25 12.43 -33.62
N GLY A 536 -8.08 12.26 -32.59
CA GLY A 536 -7.67 12.36 -31.18
C GLY A 536 -6.67 11.30 -30.73
N TYR A 537 -6.92 10.03 -31.06
CA TYR A 537 -5.98 8.93 -30.79
C TYR A 537 -4.63 9.13 -31.52
N LEU A 538 -4.65 9.43 -32.81
CA LEU A 538 -3.44 9.69 -33.60
C LEU A 538 -2.62 10.85 -33.02
N TYR A 539 -3.29 11.92 -32.59
CA TYR A 539 -2.65 13.04 -31.91
C TYR A 539 -1.93 12.58 -30.62
N ARG A 540 -2.52 11.68 -29.82
CA ARG A 540 -1.88 11.13 -28.62
C ARG A 540 -0.63 10.30 -28.94
N CYS A 541 -0.66 9.50 -30.01
CA CYS A 541 0.51 8.77 -30.50
C CYS A 541 1.63 9.72 -30.93
N LEU A 542 1.31 10.78 -31.68
CA LEU A 542 2.27 11.82 -32.07
C LEU A 542 2.85 12.57 -30.86
N CYS A 543 2.06 12.80 -29.81
CA CYS A 543 2.53 13.38 -28.55
C CYS A 543 3.56 12.47 -27.87
N VAL A 544 3.33 11.16 -27.76
CA VAL A 544 4.32 10.21 -27.21
C VAL A 544 5.61 10.24 -28.01
N LEU A 545 5.54 10.23 -29.34
CA LEU A 545 6.73 10.25 -30.19
C LEU A 545 7.52 11.55 -30.05
N ARG A 546 6.82 12.70 -29.98
CA ARG A 546 7.45 14.01 -29.79
C ARG A 546 8.15 14.12 -28.43
N VAL A 547 7.44 13.79 -27.36
CA VAL A 547 7.96 13.87 -25.98
C VAL A 547 9.05 12.81 -25.75
N GLY A 548 8.86 11.60 -26.26
CA GLY A 548 9.84 10.52 -26.19
C GLY A 548 11.12 10.83 -26.97
N PHE A 549 11.02 11.45 -28.15
CA PHE A 549 12.20 11.91 -28.89
C PHE A 549 12.96 13.00 -28.14
N GLN A 550 12.26 13.94 -27.50
CA GLN A 550 12.88 14.95 -26.65
C GLN A 550 13.55 14.32 -25.42
N ALA A 551 12.90 13.34 -24.79
CA ALA A 551 13.44 12.59 -23.65
C ALA A 551 14.70 11.78 -24.00
N CYS A 552 14.81 11.23 -25.22
CA CYS A 552 15.99 10.46 -25.64
C CYS A 552 17.14 11.31 -26.21
N LYS A 553 16.88 12.53 -26.68
CA LYS A 553 17.88 13.36 -27.39
C LYS A 553 18.63 14.35 -26.48
N MET A 554 18.03 14.78 -25.38
CA MET A 554 18.65 15.75 -24.47
C MET A 554 19.42 15.01 -23.37
N GLU A 555 20.74 15.20 -23.33
CA GLU A 555 21.63 14.69 -22.25
C GLU A 555 21.19 15.19 -20.86
N ASP A 556 20.55 16.38 -20.82
CA ASP A 556 19.89 16.99 -19.66
C ASP A 556 18.35 17.01 -19.81
N ALA A 557 17.72 15.93 -20.31
CA ALA A 557 16.27 15.86 -20.34
C ALA A 557 15.71 16.00 -18.90
N THR A 558 14.94 17.06 -18.64
CA THR A 558 14.31 17.30 -17.33
C THR A 558 13.54 16.06 -16.88
N ALA A 559 13.63 15.70 -15.59
CA ALA A 559 12.91 14.55 -15.01
C ALA A 559 11.41 14.54 -15.38
N THR A 560 10.83 15.73 -15.58
CA THR A 560 9.48 15.99 -16.07
C THR A 560 9.21 15.39 -17.46
N HIS A 561 10.12 15.55 -18.44
CA HIS A 561 9.97 14.98 -19.79
C HIS A 561 10.04 13.45 -19.80
N GLN A 562 10.92 12.89 -18.96
CA GLN A 562 11.07 11.44 -18.78
C GLN A 562 9.81 10.81 -18.17
N ALA A 563 9.28 11.41 -17.09
CA ALA A 563 8.05 10.98 -16.45
C ALA A 563 6.84 11.10 -17.40
N LEU A 564 6.79 12.18 -18.19
CA LEU A 564 5.72 12.43 -19.15
C LEU A 564 5.72 11.44 -20.33
N ALA A 565 6.89 11.08 -20.85
CA ALA A 565 7.01 10.07 -21.90
C ALA A 565 6.48 8.70 -21.44
N ILE A 566 6.84 8.28 -20.22
CA ILE A 566 6.36 7.04 -19.60
C ILE A 566 4.85 7.12 -19.36
N PHE A 567 4.35 8.24 -18.84
CA PHE A 567 2.93 8.48 -18.60
C PHE A 567 2.09 8.29 -19.86
N LEU A 568 2.47 8.94 -20.96
CA LEU A 568 1.72 8.91 -22.22
C LEU A 568 1.85 7.56 -22.95
N SER A 569 3.02 6.92 -22.85
CA SER A 569 3.28 5.61 -23.46
C SER A 569 2.31 4.54 -22.92
N HIS A 570 2.00 4.56 -21.62
CA HIS A 570 1.00 3.66 -21.05
C HIS A 570 -0.40 3.88 -21.64
N ASP A 571 -0.87 5.12 -21.69
CA ASP A 571 -2.21 5.43 -22.18
C ASP A 571 -2.39 4.95 -23.61
N VAL A 572 -1.38 5.16 -24.46
CA VAL A 572 -1.40 4.66 -25.84
C VAL A 572 -1.40 3.13 -25.87
N SER A 573 -0.64 2.46 -25.00
CA SER A 573 -0.59 0.99 -24.92
C SER A 573 -1.94 0.39 -24.51
N LEU A 574 -2.64 1.02 -23.55
CA LEU A 574 -3.97 0.59 -23.13
C LEU A 574 -5.04 0.87 -24.19
N LEU A 575 -4.99 2.02 -24.88
CA LEU A 575 -5.90 2.32 -26.00
C LEU A 575 -5.74 1.33 -27.15
N ARG A 576 -4.50 1.01 -27.51
CA ARG A 576 -4.19 -0.02 -28.52
C ARG A 576 -4.74 -1.39 -28.11
N LEU A 577 -4.68 -1.74 -26.83
CA LEU A 577 -5.29 -2.97 -26.34
C LEU A 577 -6.80 -2.97 -26.55
N PHE A 578 -7.49 -1.86 -26.25
CA PHE A 578 -8.94 -1.73 -26.47
C PHE A 578 -9.30 -1.86 -27.95
N GLU A 579 -8.59 -1.14 -28.80
CA GLU A 579 -8.74 -1.19 -30.26
C GLU A 579 -8.65 -2.64 -30.76
N THR A 580 -7.56 -3.32 -30.42
CA THR A 580 -7.23 -4.65 -30.93
C THR A 580 -8.30 -5.70 -30.60
N PHE A 581 -8.94 -5.61 -29.42
CA PHE A 581 -9.98 -6.56 -29.00
C PHE A 581 -11.40 -6.18 -29.42
N LEU A 582 -11.66 -4.90 -29.68
CA LEU A 582 -12.94 -4.44 -30.23
C LEU A 582 -13.01 -4.60 -31.75
N GLU A 583 -11.86 -4.63 -32.42
CA GLU A 583 -11.74 -4.65 -33.87
C GLU A 583 -11.05 -5.91 -34.40
N SER A 584 -9.74 -6.02 -34.22
CA SER A 584 -8.92 -7.01 -34.92
C SER A 584 -9.31 -8.45 -34.55
N ALA A 585 -9.67 -8.73 -33.29
CA ALA A 585 -10.10 -10.06 -32.85
C ALA A 585 -11.45 -10.52 -33.45
N PRO A 586 -12.53 -9.71 -33.40
CA PRO A 586 -13.77 -10.00 -34.13
C PRO A 586 -13.59 -10.10 -35.66
N GLN A 587 -12.79 -9.20 -36.26
CA GLN A 587 -12.53 -9.23 -37.70
C GLN A 587 -11.78 -10.50 -38.11
N LEU A 588 -10.84 -10.97 -37.29
CA LEU A 588 -10.13 -12.23 -37.49
C LEU A 588 -11.09 -13.43 -37.50
N ILE A 589 -12.07 -13.47 -36.59
CA ILE A 589 -13.13 -14.50 -36.60
C ILE A 589 -13.96 -14.41 -37.88
N LEU A 590 -14.34 -13.20 -38.28
CA LEU A 590 -15.11 -12.97 -39.51
C LEU A 590 -14.35 -13.44 -40.75
N ALA A 591 -13.05 -13.16 -40.85
CA ALA A 591 -12.22 -13.60 -41.97
C ALA A 591 -12.15 -15.13 -42.06
N ILE A 592 -11.91 -15.82 -40.94
CA ILE A 592 -11.90 -17.29 -40.91
C ILE A 592 -13.29 -17.86 -41.22
N TYR A 593 -14.35 -17.28 -40.69
CA TYR A 593 -15.73 -17.66 -41.01
C TYR A 593 -16.02 -17.55 -42.51
N ILE A 594 -15.62 -16.44 -43.16
CA ILE A 594 -15.83 -16.25 -44.59
C ILE A 594 -15.08 -17.31 -45.38
N ILE A 595 -13.80 -17.55 -45.10
CA ILE A 595 -13.01 -18.59 -45.80
C ILE A 595 -13.66 -19.97 -45.67
N LEU A 596 -14.11 -20.33 -44.45
CA LEU A 596 -14.75 -21.62 -44.21
C LEU A 596 -16.12 -21.72 -44.89
N HIS A 597 -16.87 -20.62 -44.94
CA HIS A 597 -18.21 -20.57 -45.54
C HIS A 597 -18.16 -20.55 -47.08
N THR A 598 -17.24 -19.80 -47.67
CA THR A 598 -17.09 -19.67 -49.14
C THR A 598 -16.22 -20.78 -49.72
N SER A 599 -15.47 -21.51 -48.89
CA SER A 599 -14.54 -22.55 -49.34
C SER A 599 -13.46 -22.00 -50.30
N GLN A 600 -13.16 -20.71 -50.21
CA GLN A 600 -12.18 -20.00 -51.03
C GLN A 600 -11.36 -19.09 -50.12
N ALA A 601 -10.05 -19.12 -50.27
CA ALA A 601 -9.13 -18.27 -49.52
C ALA A 601 -8.48 -17.26 -50.47
N GLU A 602 -8.89 -16.01 -50.36
CA GLU A 602 -8.28 -14.92 -51.10
C GLU A 602 -6.98 -14.46 -50.42
N ILE A 603 -6.01 -14.00 -51.21
CA ILE A 603 -4.67 -13.60 -50.71
C ILE A 603 -4.78 -12.53 -49.62
N PHE A 604 -5.68 -11.56 -49.78
CA PHE A 604 -5.89 -10.50 -48.79
C PHE A 604 -6.45 -11.01 -47.46
N GLN A 605 -7.24 -12.08 -47.47
CA GLN A 605 -7.80 -12.68 -46.25
C GLN A 605 -6.71 -13.44 -45.46
N ILE A 606 -5.85 -14.18 -46.16
CA ILE A 606 -4.74 -14.91 -45.53
C ILE A 606 -3.74 -13.91 -44.92
N LEU A 607 -3.40 -12.84 -45.65
CA LEU A 607 -2.54 -11.79 -45.14
C LEU A 607 -3.16 -11.10 -43.92
N GLY A 608 -4.45 -10.76 -43.98
CA GLY A 608 -5.19 -10.16 -42.86
C GLY A 608 -5.22 -11.04 -41.61
N ILE A 609 -5.44 -12.35 -41.77
CA ILE A 609 -5.41 -13.31 -40.64
C ILE A 609 -4.05 -13.30 -39.95
N CYS A 610 -2.96 -13.37 -40.71
CA CYS A 610 -1.60 -13.38 -40.18
C CYS A 610 -1.27 -12.06 -39.44
N THR A 611 -1.65 -10.91 -40.02
CA THR A 611 -1.40 -9.60 -39.41
C THR A 611 -2.20 -9.42 -38.13
N SER A 612 -3.51 -9.75 -38.12
CA SER A 612 -4.35 -9.59 -36.93
C SER A 612 -3.85 -10.44 -35.75
N PHE A 613 -3.41 -11.69 -35.99
CA PHE A 613 -2.82 -12.53 -34.92
C PHE A 613 -1.54 -11.92 -34.32
N LEU A 614 -0.68 -11.35 -35.16
CA LEU A 614 0.53 -10.66 -34.71
C LEU A 614 0.19 -9.38 -33.94
N CYS A 615 -0.78 -8.59 -34.41
CA CYS A 615 -1.25 -7.37 -33.76
C CYS A 615 -1.80 -7.65 -32.35
N ILE A 616 -2.68 -8.66 -32.20
CA ILE A 616 -3.27 -9.04 -30.90
C ILE A 616 -2.19 -9.44 -29.90
N THR A 617 -1.24 -10.28 -30.31
CA THR A 617 -0.19 -10.76 -29.42
C THR A 617 0.79 -9.64 -29.06
N TRP A 618 1.07 -8.75 -30.02
CA TRP A 618 1.92 -7.58 -29.79
C TRP A 618 1.29 -6.59 -28.81
N ALA A 619 0.00 -6.27 -28.96
CA ALA A 619 -0.72 -5.36 -28.06
C ALA A 619 -0.70 -5.86 -26.61
N LEU A 620 -0.87 -7.17 -26.39
CA LEU A 620 -0.78 -7.79 -25.06
C LEU A 620 0.63 -7.70 -24.47
N LEU A 621 1.67 -7.95 -25.28
CA LEU A 621 3.07 -7.87 -24.83
C LEU A 621 3.45 -6.43 -24.47
N ASP A 622 3.09 -5.48 -25.32
CA ASP A 622 3.38 -4.07 -25.15
C ASP A 622 2.70 -3.49 -23.90
N TYR A 623 1.41 -3.79 -23.69
CA TYR A 623 0.72 -3.45 -22.46
C TYR A 623 1.41 -4.05 -21.22
N HIS A 624 1.81 -5.31 -21.27
CA HIS A 624 2.48 -5.98 -20.14
C HIS A 624 3.86 -5.40 -19.84
N GLN A 625 4.61 -5.00 -20.87
CA GLN A 625 5.91 -4.34 -20.71
C GLN A 625 5.77 -2.94 -20.09
N THR A 626 4.82 -2.14 -20.59
CA THR A 626 4.55 -0.79 -20.08
C THR A 626 3.93 -0.79 -18.69
N LEU A 627 3.19 -1.83 -18.31
CA LEU A 627 2.71 -2.01 -16.95
C LEU A 627 3.84 -2.33 -15.96
N ARG A 628 4.85 -3.09 -16.41
CA ARG A 628 6.01 -3.48 -15.58
C ARG A 628 6.98 -2.34 -15.30
N SER A 629 7.12 -1.38 -16.22
CA SER A 629 8.03 -0.25 -16.03
C SER A 629 7.66 0.64 -14.83
N PHE A 630 6.46 0.49 -14.27
CA PHE A 630 5.97 1.19 -13.06
C PHE A 630 6.28 0.49 -11.74
N LEU A 631 6.63 -0.80 -11.73
CA LEU A 631 6.90 -1.52 -10.48
C LEU A 631 8.35 -1.29 -10.10
N ARG A 632 8.56 -0.35 -9.16
CA ARG A 632 9.88 0.03 -8.64
C ARG A 632 10.70 -1.18 -8.18
N ASP A 633 10.04 -2.26 -7.73
CA ASP A 633 10.67 -3.47 -7.20
C ASP A 633 10.84 -4.61 -8.22
N LYS A 634 10.41 -4.44 -9.49
CA LYS A 634 10.47 -5.51 -10.50
C LYS A 634 11.27 -5.06 -11.73
N HIS A 635 12.42 -5.70 -11.94
CA HIS A 635 13.26 -5.47 -13.12
C HIS A 635 12.49 -5.66 -14.45
N LYS A 636 12.89 -4.89 -15.49
CA LYS A 636 12.38 -5.02 -16.88
C LYS A 636 12.47 -6.50 -17.33
N LEU A 637 11.47 -6.93 -18.10
CA LEU A 637 11.35 -8.31 -18.58
C LEU A 637 12.56 -8.66 -19.47
N ALA A 638 13.31 -9.71 -19.12
CA ALA A 638 14.40 -10.19 -19.98
C ALA A 638 13.85 -10.59 -21.35
N PHE A 639 14.65 -10.45 -22.42
CA PHE A 639 14.22 -10.78 -23.79
C PHE A 639 13.52 -12.14 -23.89
N LEU A 640 14.08 -13.17 -23.23
CA LEU A 640 13.51 -14.51 -23.18
C LEU A 640 12.13 -14.56 -22.49
N SER A 641 11.94 -13.79 -21.42
CA SER A 641 10.67 -13.68 -20.70
C SER A 641 9.60 -12.94 -21.53
N SER A 642 9.99 -11.95 -22.35
CA SER A 642 9.09 -11.30 -23.32
C SER A 642 8.68 -12.25 -24.45
N VAL A 643 9.61 -13.05 -24.96
CA VAL A 643 9.33 -14.07 -25.99
C VAL A 643 8.38 -15.14 -25.43
N LEU A 644 8.61 -15.63 -24.21
CA LEU A 644 7.70 -16.58 -23.57
C LEU A 644 6.31 -15.97 -23.36
N TYR A 645 6.22 -14.71 -22.92
CA TYR A 645 4.95 -14.02 -22.73
C TYR A 645 4.17 -13.87 -24.04
N PHE A 646 4.87 -13.52 -25.12
CA PHE A 646 4.30 -13.47 -26.45
C PHE A 646 3.78 -14.85 -26.90
N LEU A 647 4.61 -15.89 -26.77
CA LEU A 647 4.28 -17.24 -27.26
C LEU A 647 3.07 -17.85 -26.57
N TRP A 648 2.93 -17.75 -25.24
CA TRP A 648 1.77 -18.38 -24.58
C TRP A 648 0.46 -17.65 -24.91
N ASN A 649 0.47 -16.32 -25.04
CA ASN A 649 -0.71 -15.56 -25.47
C ASN A 649 -1.10 -15.91 -26.91
N PHE A 650 -0.11 -16.03 -27.81
CA PHE A 650 -0.32 -16.46 -29.20
C PHE A 650 -1.02 -17.83 -29.25
N LEU A 651 -0.50 -18.80 -28.50
CA LEU A 651 -1.01 -20.18 -28.50
C LEU A 651 -2.40 -20.30 -27.87
N LEU A 652 -2.73 -19.50 -26.85
CA LEU A 652 -4.07 -19.53 -26.23
C LEU A 652 -5.14 -18.79 -27.05
N MET A 653 -4.73 -17.83 -27.89
CA MET A 653 -5.66 -17.09 -28.75
C MET A 653 -6.21 -17.96 -29.89
N TYR A 654 -5.34 -18.76 -30.53
CA TYR A 654 -5.70 -19.62 -31.67
C TYR A 654 -6.94 -20.51 -31.44
N PRO A 655 -7.00 -21.36 -30.39
CA PRO A 655 -8.15 -22.25 -30.17
C PRO A 655 -9.45 -21.49 -29.89
N ARG A 656 -9.37 -20.32 -29.23
CA ARG A 656 -10.54 -19.47 -28.98
C ARG A 656 -11.13 -18.94 -30.29
N ILE A 657 -10.29 -18.32 -31.12
CA ILE A 657 -10.69 -17.77 -32.42
C ILE A 657 -11.25 -18.87 -33.34
N LEU A 658 -10.57 -20.02 -33.41
CA LEU A 658 -11.00 -21.14 -34.26
C LEU A 658 -12.36 -21.70 -33.83
N SER A 659 -12.57 -21.93 -32.53
CA SER A 659 -13.84 -22.48 -32.03
C SER A 659 -15.04 -21.57 -32.32
N LEU A 660 -14.85 -20.25 -32.18
CA LEU A 660 -15.87 -19.24 -32.49
C LEU A 660 -16.18 -19.19 -33.99
N ALA A 661 -15.15 -19.23 -34.84
CA ALA A 661 -15.35 -19.24 -36.28
C ALA A 661 -16.08 -20.51 -36.76
N LEU A 662 -15.69 -21.69 -36.26
CA LEU A 662 -16.36 -22.96 -36.58
C LEU A 662 -17.82 -22.95 -36.13
N PHE A 663 -18.10 -22.51 -34.91
CA PHE A 663 -19.48 -22.39 -34.42
C PHE A 663 -20.30 -21.42 -35.29
N ALA A 664 -19.73 -20.28 -35.68
CA ALA A 664 -20.39 -19.30 -36.53
C ALA A 664 -20.75 -19.84 -37.93
N VAL A 665 -19.96 -20.78 -38.49
CA VAL A 665 -20.25 -21.42 -39.79
C VAL A 665 -21.59 -22.15 -39.78
N VAL A 666 -21.92 -22.83 -38.67
CA VAL A 666 -23.18 -23.60 -38.54
C VAL A 666 -24.30 -22.74 -37.93
N PHE A 667 -23.95 -21.87 -36.97
CA PHE A 667 -24.89 -21.10 -36.16
C PHE A 667 -24.67 -19.59 -36.27
N SER A 668 -24.65 -19.07 -37.49
CA SER A 668 -24.34 -17.65 -37.77
C SER A 668 -25.22 -16.64 -37.04
N GLY A 669 -26.49 -16.95 -36.75
CA GLY A 669 -27.38 -16.10 -35.96
C GLY A 669 -27.19 -16.19 -34.44
N TYR A 670 -26.68 -17.33 -33.93
CA TYR A 670 -26.54 -17.57 -32.49
C TYR A 670 -25.19 -17.12 -31.93
N ILE A 671 -24.18 -16.86 -32.78
CA ILE A 671 -22.88 -16.34 -32.33
C ILE A 671 -23.02 -15.01 -31.56
N PHE A 672 -23.97 -14.16 -31.96
CA PHE A 672 -24.26 -12.90 -31.27
C PHE A 672 -24.89 -13.15 -29.88
N LEU A 673 -25.81 -14.11 -29.78
CA LEU A 673 -26.42 -14.49 -28.51
C LEU A 673 -25.38 -15.10 -27.55
N HIS A 674 -24.49 -15.93 -28.08
CA HIS A 674 -23.36 -16.49 -27.34
C HIS A 674 -22.44 -15.38 -26.81
N PHE A 675 -22.02 -14.45 -27.67
CA PHE A 675 -21.22 -13.30 -27.27
C PHE A 675 -21.90 -12.51 -26.15
N LEU A 676 -23.18 -12.16 -26.31
CA LEU A 676 -23.92 -11.39 -25.30
C LEU A 676 -24.01 -12.13 -23.96
N GLY A 677 -24.25 -13.45 -23.98
CA GLY A 677 -24.33 -14.28 -22.78
C GLY A 677 -23.01 -14.32 -22.01
N ILE A 678 -21.90 -14.62 -22.68
CA ILE A 678 -20.58 -14.67 -22.04
C ILE A 678 -20.12 -13.27 -21.63
N TRP A 679 -20.40 -12.24 -22.44
CA TRP A 679 -20.07 -10.85 -22.11
C TRP A 679 -20.78 -10.40 -20.84
N LEU A 680 -22.07 -10.73 -20.65
CA LEU A 680 -22.78 -10.42 -19.40
C LEU A 680 -22.13 -11.10 -18.18
N VAL A 681 -21.71 -12.37 -18.32
CA VAL A 681 -21.00 -13.09 -17.25
C VAL A 681 -19.67 -12.39 -16.93
N MET A 682 -18.88 -12.02 -17.94
CA MET A 682 -17.60 -11.32 -17.74
C MET A 682 -17.79 -9.91 -17.18
N PHE A 683 -18.84 -9.21 -17.60
CA PHE A 683 -19.18 -7.89 -17.11
C PHE A 683 -19.57 -7.91 -15.63
N LEU A 684 -20.37 -8.89 -15.21
CA LEU A 684 -20.69 -9.13 -13.80
C LEU A 684 -19.42 -9.51 -13.01
N TRP A 685 -18.57 -10.39 -13.56
CA TRP A 685 -17.30 -10.79 -12.94
C TRP A 685 -16.37 -9.60 -12.67
N VAL A 686 -16.25 -8.66 -13.62
CA VAL A 686 -15.45 -7.44 -13.43
C VAL A 686 -16.13 -6.46 -12.47
N SER A 687 -17.45 -6.33 -12.54
CA SER A 687 -18.20 -5.43 -11.65
C SER A 687 -18.12 -5.85 -10.18
N LEU A 688 -18.12 -7.17 -9.92
CA LEU A 688 -17.93 -7.73 -8.58
C LEU A 688 -16.51 -7.53 -8.03
N GLN A 689 -15.55 -7.16 -8.88
CA GLN A 689 -14.16 -6.92 -8.46
C GLN A 689 -13.90 -5.48 -8.02
N GLY A 690 -14.86 -4.56 -8.17
CA GLY A 690 -14.75 -3.20 -7.63
C GLY A 690 -13.64 -2.35 -8.25
N THR A 691 -13.57 -2.27 -9.59
CA THR A 691 -12.57 -1.45 -10.30
C THR A 691 -12.82 0.05 -10.13
N ASP A 692 -11.73 0.84 -10.07
CA ASP A 692 -11.74 2.31 -9.91
C ASP A 692 -10.64 2.95 -10.78
N LEU A 693 -10.83 2.95 -12.12
CA LEU A 693 -9.89 3.47 -13.10
C LEU A 693 -10.28 4.86 -13.64
N MET A 694 -11.58 5.17 -13.72
CA MET A 694 -12.14 6.40 -14.29
C MET A 694 -12.70 7.33 -13.19
N GLU A 695 -12.55 8.65 -13.37
CA GLU A 695 -12.98 9.67 -12.37
C GLU A 695 -14.49 9.72 -12.11
N HIS A 696 -15.29 9.25 -13.06
CA HIS A 696 -16.75 9.25 -12.97
C HIS A 696 -17.28 7.84 -13.04
N ASP A 697 -18.24 7.51 -12.17
CA ASP A 697 -18.91 6.20 -12.12
C ASP A 697 -19.46 5.77 -13.49
N THR A 698 -20.01 6.71 -14.27
CA THR A 698 -20.54 6.42 -15.61
C THR A 698 -19.46 5.99 -16.59
N PHE A 699 -18.25 6.56 -16.48
CA PHE A 699 -17.11 6.20 -17.33
C PHE A 699 -16.50 4.89 -16.89
N GLU A 700 -16.53 4.58 -15.58
CA GLU A 700 -16.08 3.31 -15.04
C GLU A 700 -16.94 2.14 -15.54
N TRP A 701 -18.26 2.31 -15.62
CA TRP A 701 -19.16 1.32 -16.24
C TRP A 701 -18.77 1.01 -17.69
N PHE A 702 -18.39 2.03 -18.46
CA PHE A 702 -17.95 1.87 -19.85
C PHE A 702 -16.58 1.19 -19.95
N TYR A 703 -15.67 1.46 -19.00
CA TYR A 703 -14.41 0.73 -18.86
C TYR A 703 -14.65 -0.76 -18.57
N ARG A 704 -15.49 -1.08 -17.58
CA ARG A 704 -15.84 -2.48 -17.24
C ARG A 704 -16.47 -3.21 -18.43
N ALA A 705 -17.31 -2.53 -19.21
CA ALA A 705 -17.92 -3.07 -20.43
C ALA A 705 -16.86 -3.42 -21.48
N THR A 706 -15.87 -2.54 -21.69
CA THR A 706 -14.74 -2.78 -22.61
C THR A 706 -13.86 -3.93 -22.15
N VAL A 707 -13.53 -3.98 -20.85
CA VAL A 707 -12.73 -5.06 -20.28
C VAL A 707 -13.43 -6.41 -20.37
N ALA A 708 -14.75 -6.45 -20.23
CA ALA A 708 -15.52 -7.67 -20.44
C ALA A 708 -15.41 -8.21 -21.88
N VAL A 709 -15.23 -7.34 -22.88
CA VAL A 709 -14.92 -7.77 -24.26
C VAL A 709 -13.53 -8.39 -24.34
N ILE A 710 -12.53 -7.81 -23.69
CA ILE A 710 -11.17 -8.39 -23.65
C ILE A 710 -11.20 -9.79 -23.01
N LEU A 711 -11.91 -9.92 -21.88
CA LEU A 711 -12.12 -11.19 -21.17
C LEU A 711 -12.93 -12.23 -21.96
N TYR A 712 -13.67 -11.83 -23.00
CA TYR A 712 -14.31 -12.80 -23.90
C TYR A 712 -13.27 -13.56 -24.75
N PHE A 713 -12.12 -12.95 -25.02
CA PHE A 713 -11.06 -13.50 -25.86
C PHE A 713 -9.86 -14.01 -25.06
N CYS A 714 -9.35 -13.23 -24.11
CA CYS A 714 -8.14 -13.56 -23.37
C CYS A 714 -8.15 -13.08 -21.91
N TRP A 715 -7.31 -13.72 -21.11
CA TRP A 715 -7.16 -13.37 -19.71
C TRP A 715 -6.58 -11.96 -19.54
N PHE A 716 -7.34 -11.10 -18.88
CA PHE A 716 -6.95 -9.73 -18.53
C PHE A 716 -7.23 -9.48 -17.05
N ASN A 717 -6.20 -9.12 -16.28
CA ASN A 717 -6.34 -8.93 -14.84
C ASN A 717 -6.75 -7.49 -14.51
N VAL A 718 -7.73 -7.32 -13.62
CA VAL A 718 -8.37 -6.00 -13.39
C VAL A 718 -8.42 -5.61 -11.91
N ALA A 719 -8.11 -6.54 -10.99
CA ALA A 719 -8.28 -6.31 -9.55
C ALA A 719 -7.26 -7.06 -8.69
N GLU A 720 -7.02 -6.52 -7.49
CA GLU A 720 -6.07 -7.02 -6.50
C GLU A 720 -6.51 -8.39 -5.91
N GLY A 721 -5.55 -9.28 -5.61
CA GLY A 721 -5.82 -10.57 -4.92
C GLY A 721 -5.14 -11.81 -5.54
N LYS A 722 -5.70 -13.01 -5.27
CA LYS A 722 -5.19 -14.34 -5.71
C LYS A 722 -5.25 -14.52 -7.23
N THR A 723 -4.30 -13.94 -7.96
CA THR A 723 -4.26 -13.94 -9.43
C THR A 723 -4.18 -15.36 -10.01
N ARG A 724 -3.50 -16.31 -9.34
CA ARG A 724 -3.38 -17.70 -9.80
C ARG A 724 -4.73 -18.43 -9.81
N HIS A 725 -5.49 -18.32 -8.71
CA HIS A 725 -6.81 -18.96 -8.60
C HIS A 725 -7.82 -18.36 -9.58
N ARG A 726 -7.87 -17.02 -9.68
CA ARG A 726 -8.77 -16.35 -10.65
C ARG A 726 -8.41 -16.69 -12.09
N SER A 727 -7.12 -16.73 -12.43
CA SER A 727 -6.66 -17.19 -13.74
C SER A 727 -7.07 -18.65 -13.96
N ALA A 728 -6.96 -19.54 -12.98
CA ALA A 728 -7.37 -20.93 -13.13
C ALA A 728 -8.88 -21.05 -13.42
N ILE A 729 -9.74 -20.36 -12.66
CA ILE A 729 -11.19 -20.32 -12.90
C ILE A 729 -11.49 -19.87 -14.33
N TYR A 730 -10.86 -18.79 -14.78
CA TYR A 730 -11.08 -18.26 -16.13
C TYR A 730 -10.70 -19.24 -17.24
N HIS A 731 -9.54 -19.91 -17.15
CA HIS A 731 -9.11 -20.83 -18.21
C HIS A 731 -9.90 -22.14 -18.19
N ILE A 732 -10.40 -22.56 -17.02
CA ILE A 732 -11.36 -23.68 -16.93
C ILE A 732 -12.67 -23.28 -17.61
N PHE A 733 -13.20 -22.10 -17.29
CA PHE A 733 -14.42 -21.58 -17.91
C PHE A 733 -14.30 -21.49 -19.43
N LEU A 734 -13.23 -20.88 -19.95
CA LEU A 734 -12.99 -20.80 -21.40
C LEU A 734 -12.76 -22.16 -22.06
N PHE A 735 -12.11 -23.10 -21.38
CA PHE A 735 -11.92 -24.44 -21.93
C PHE A 735 -13.27 -25.15 -22.11
N VAL A 736 -14.16 -25.06 -21.11
CA VAL A 736 -15.52 -25.63 -21.18
C VAL A 736 -16.33 -24.95 -22.28
N ASP A 737 -16.28 -23.62 -22.38
CA ASP A 737 -16.98 -22.84 -23.40
C ASP A 737 -16.53 -23.22 -24.83
N ASN A 738 -15.22 -23.26 -25.08
CA ASN A 738 -14.66 -23.70 -26.36
C ASN A 738 -15.05 -25.15 -26.69
N GLY A 739 -15.10 -26.03 -25.68
CA GLY A 739 -15.58 -27.40 -25.81
C GLY A 739 -17.04 -27.46 -26.26
N ILE A 740 -17.92 -26.66 -25.64
CA ILE A 740 -19.34 -26.57 -26.01
C ILE A 740 -19.49 -26.08 -27.46
N LEU A 741 -18.74 -25.06 -27.87
CA LEU A 741 -18.76 -24.53 -29.23
C LEU A 741 -18.34 -25.58 -30.27
N ILE A 742 -17.23 -26.28 -30.02
CA ILE A 742 -16.71 -27.32 -30.92
C ILE A 742 -17.65 -28.53 -30.98
N VAL A 743 -18.18 -28.99 -29.84
CA VAL A 743 -19.14 -30.12 -29.78
C VAL A 743 -20.43 -29.77 -30.50
N SER A 744 -20.94 -28.55 -30.33
CA SER A 744 -22.13 -28.06 -31.02
C SER A 744 -21.91 -28.00 -32.53
N TRP A 745 -20.76 -27.47 -32.97
CA TRP A 745 -20.38 -27.49 -34.38
C TRP A 745 -20.27 -28.93 -34.91
N TRP A 746 -19.61 -29.81 -34.16
CA TRP A 746 -19.41 -31.21 -34.53
C TRP A 746 -20.74 -31.97 -34.74
N TRP A 747 -21.72 -31.71 -33.87
CA TRP A 747 -22.99 -32.43 -33.86
C TRP A 747 -23.92 -32.02 -35.01
N TYR A 748 -23.90 -30.75 -35.42
CA TYR A 748 -24.82 -30.19 -36.39
C TYR A 748 -24.20 -29.90 -37.76
N ARG A 749 -22.90 -30.15 -37.94
CA ARG A 749 -22.24 -30.01 -39.24
C ARG A 749 -22.74 -31.09 -40.22
N ILE A 750 -22.91 -30.69 -41.47
CA ILE A 750 -23.14 -31.62 -42.58
C ILE A 750 -21.77 -32.16 -43.01
N PRO A 751 -21.56 -33.49 -43.12
CA PRO A 751 -20.31 -34.06 -43.60
C PRO A 751 -19.98 -33.50 -44.98
N SER A 752 -18.85 -32.80 -45.10
CA SER A 752 -18.41 -32.16 -46.35
C SER A 752 -16.98 -32.58 -46.69
N SER A 753 -16.56 -32.32 -47.94
CA SER A 753 -15.22 -32.67 -48.44
C SER A 753 -14.05 -31.98 -47.72
N TRP A 754 -14.31 -31.00 -46.85
CA TRP A 754 -13.32 -30.20 -46.10
C TRP A 754 -12.89 -30.82 -44.77
N ASP A 755 -13.50 -31.95 -44.42
CA ASP A 755 -13.24 -32.70 -43.19
C ASP A 755 -11.73 -32.96 -42.98
N SER A 756 -11.00 -33.32 -44.04
CA SER A 756 -9.56 -33.62 -43.96
C SER A 756 -8.68 -32.45 -43.51
N GLN A 757 -9.12 -31.19 -43.70
CA GLN A 757 -8.36 -29.99 -43.31
C GLN A 757 -8.75 -29.46 -41.91
N VAL A 758 -9.98 -29.72 -41.46
CA VAL A 758 -10.45 -29.24 -40.15
C VAL A 758 -9.96 -30.13 -39.00
N TYR A 759 -9.82 -31.44 -39.20
CA TYR A 759 -9.28 -32.34 -38.17
C TYR A 759 -7.87 -31.99 -37.70
N PRO A 760 -6.89 -31.72 -38.60
CA PRO A 760 -5.58 -31.25 -38.19
C PRO A 760 -5.64 -29.93 -37.44
N ALA A 761 -6.51 -28.99 -37.83
CA ALA A 761 -6.67 -27.70 -37.17
C ALA A 761 -7.24 -27.83 -35.74
N LEU A 762 -8.20 -28.74 -35.53
CA LEU A 762 -8.75 -29.04 -34.19
C LEU A 762 -7.73 -29.75 -33.30
N LEU A 763 -6.96 -30.68 -33.86
CA LEU A 763 -5.86 -31.34 -33.14
C LEU A 763 -4.78 -30.31 -32.75
N ALA A 764 -4.41 -29.44 -33.69
CA ALA A 764 -3.48 -28.34 -33.44
C ALA A 764 -4.02 -27.38 -32.37
N ALA A 765 -5.31 -27.07 -32.38
CA ALA A 765 -5.94 -26.23 -31.37
C ALA A 765 -5.85 -26.82 -29.95
N LEU A 766 -6.05 -28.13 -29.80
CA LEU A 766 -5.91 -28.82 -28.53
C LEU A 766 -4.44 -28.83 -28.06
N VAL A 767 -3.51 -29.12 -28.96
CA VAL A 767 -2.07 -29.10 -28.67
C VAL A 767 -1.61 -27.69 -28.29
N PHE A 768 -2.04 -26.66 -29.02
CA PHE A 768 -1.70 -25.26 -28.75
C PHE A 768 -2.31 -24.77 -27.44
N TYR A 769 -3.52 -25.18 -27.08
CA TYR A 769 -4.11 -24.85 -25.78
C TYR A 769 -3.28 -25.46 -24.64
N ALA A 770 -2.95 -26.75 -24.73
CA ALA A 770 -2.13 -27.44 -23.73
C ALA A 770 -0.71 -26.82 -23.61
N LEU A 771 -0.06 -26.55 -24.75
CA LEU A 771 1.25 -25.92 -24.79
C LEU A 771 1.22 -24.48 -24.27
N GLY A 772 0.17 -23.72 -24.58
CA GLY A 772 -0.04 -22.36 -24.08
C GLY A 772 -0.18 -22.31 -22.56
N ILE A 773 -0.97 -23.22 -21.97
CA ILE A 773 -1.07 -23.35 -20.50
C ILE A 773 0.27 -23.79 -19.90
N PHE A 774 0.97 -24.74 -20.53
CA PHE A 774 2.30 -25.18 -20.09
C PHE A 774 3.31 -24.03 -20.09
N LEU A 775 3.44 -23.29 -21.20
CA LEU A 775 4.35 -22.14 -21.30
C LEU A 775 3.97 -21.03 -20.31
N LYS A 776 2.67 -20.81 -20.08
CA LYS A 776 2.20 -19.89 -19.03
C LYS A 776 2.65 -20.35 -17.64
N CYS A 777 2.51 -21.64 -17.31
CA CYS A 777 3.01 -22.20 -16.05
C CYS A 777 4.54 -22.06 -15.92
N VAL A 778 5.30 -22.34 -16.99
CA VAL A 778 6.77 -22.15 -17.03
C VAL A 778 7.12 -20.68 -16.81
N TYR A 779 6.42 -19.76 -17.46
CA TYR A 779 6.60 -18.32 -17.25
C TYR A 779 6.38 -17.93 -15.79
N TYR A 780 5.27 -18.38 -15.18
CA TYR A 780 4.93 -18.06 -13.79
C TYR A 780 5.81 -18.77 -12.74
N LYS A 781 6.40 -19.93 -13.07
CA LYS A 781 7.31 -20.67 -12.18
C LYS A 781 8.76 -20.20 -12.28
N CYS A 782 9.30 -20.03 -13.48
CA CYS A 782 10.75 -19.87 -13.69
C CYS A 782 11.16 -18.43 -14.05
N PHE A 783 10.28 -17.65 -14.67
CA PHE A 783 10.59 -16.32 -15.21
C PHE A 783 9.81 -15.20 -14.52
N HIS A 784 8.88 -15.54 -13.64
CA HIS A 784 8.24 -14.60 -12.74
C HIS A 784 9.25 -14.25 -11.63
N PRO A 785 9.40 -12.96 -11.28
CA PRO A 785 10.51 -12.47 -10.46
C PRO A 785 10.57 -13.01 -9.02
N THR A 786 9.64 -13.87 -8.60
CA THR A 786 9.71 -14.60 -7.32
C THR A 786 10.97 -15.46 -7.19
N MET A 787 11.52 -15.99 -8.30
CA MET A 787 12.72 -16.88 -8.24
C MET A 787 14.07 -16.16 -8.35
N LYS A 788 14.12 -14.92 -8.87
CA LYS A 788 15.41 -14.20 -8.96
C LYS A 788 15.85 -13.63 -7.61
N THR A 789 14.91 -13.31 -6.72
CA THR A 789 15.20 -12.93 -5.33
C THR A 789 15.73 -14.14 -4.52
N ALA A 790 15.29 -15.36 -4.85
CA ALA A 790 15.76 -16.60 -4.21
C ALA A 790 17.14 -17.08 -4.71
N LEU A 791 17.56 -16.68 -5.92
CA LEU A 791 18.88 -17.06 -6.45
C LEU A 791 19.99 -16.07 -6.06
N ILE A 792 19.65 -14.81 -5.81
CA ILE A 792 20.60 -13.76 -5.37
C ILE A 792 20.93 -13.90 -3.87
N THR A 793 20.02 -14.48 -3.08
CA THR A 793 20.27 -14.80 -1.66
C THR A 793 21.26 -15.96 -1.44
N HIS A 794 21.67 -16.68 -2.49
CA HIS A 794 22.54 -17.85 -2.37
C HIS A 794 23.99 -17.64 -2.86
N TYR A 795 24.34 -16.44 -3.36
CA TYR A 795 25.67 -16.19 -3.94
C TYR A 795 26.48 -15.03 -3.36
N ASP A 796 25.93 -14.21 -2.46
CA ASP A 796 26.68 -13.10 -1.85
C ASP A 796 27.06 -13.38 -0.37
N GLU A 797 27.52 -14.61 -0.11
CA GLU A 797 28.40 -14.89 1.03
C GLU A 797 29.87 -14.74 0.57
N VAL A 798 30.54 -13.75 1.17
CA VAL A 798 32.01 -13.55 1.29
C VAL A 798 32.80 -13.05 0.06
N ASP A 799 33.23 -11.78 0.08
CA ASP A 799 34.63 -11.39 0.35
C ASP A 799 34.81 -9.86 0.29
N SER A 800 35.18 -9.29 1.43
CA SER A 800 35.62 -7.90 1.61
C SER A 800 37.12 -7.77 1.37
N ASN A 801 37.53 -6.82 0.52
CA ASN A 801 38.85 -6.12 0.44
C ASN A 801 38.72 -5.16 -0.78
N GLU A 802 39.06 -3.86 -0.82
CA GLU A 802 40.05 -2.99 -0.16
C GLU A 802 39.71 -1.49 -0.55
N PRO A 803 40.50 -0.45 -0.15
CA PRO A 803 40.01 0.92 0.12
C PRO A 803 40.38 2.02 -0.90
N GLY A 804 39.74 3.19 -0.72
CA GLY A 804 40.29 4.52 -1.04
C GLY A 804 39.70 5.27 -2.24
N ASN A 805 39.12 6.45 -2.03
CA ASN A 805 39.81 7.75 -2.13
C ASN A 805 38.80 8.93 -2.29
N ASP A 806 39.20 10.08 -1.78
CA ASP A 806 38.53 11.39 -1.79
C ASP A 806 38.21 11.91 -3.20
N ASP A 807 37.10 12.66 -3.34
CA ASP A 807 37.14 14.04 -3.85
C ASP A 807 35.79 14.77 -3.73
N ALA A 808 35.87 15.99 -3.18
CA ALA A 808 34.77 16.93 -3.05
C ALA A 808 34.53 17.70 -4.37
N VAL A 809 33.28 17.82 -4.80
CA VAL A 809 32.88 18.84 -5.81
C VAL A 809 31.57 19.53 -5.41
N VAL A 810 31.63 20.84 -5.56
CA VAL A 810 30.71 21.91 -5.18
C VAL A 810 29.38 21.90 -5.97
N PHE A 811 28.33 22.27 -5.24
CA PHE A 811 26.95 22.62 -5.60
C PHE A 811 26.70 23.16 -7.03
N ARG A 812 25.77 22.51 -7.73
CA ARG A 812 24.83 23.17 -8.65
C ARG A 812 23.41 23.02 -8.10
N GLN A 813 22.76 24.15 -7.91
CA GLN A 813 21.38 24.29 -7.47
C GLN A 813 20.44 23.78 -8.58
N MET A 814 19.87 22.58 -8.40
CA MET A 814 18.83 22.05 -9.30
C MET A 814 17.45 22.32 -8.71
N VAL A 815 16.63 23.03 -9.48
CA VAL A 815 15.19 23.14 -9.30
C VAL A 815 14.58 21.74 -9.46
N ILE A 816 14.03 21.16 -8.40
CA ILE A 816 13.40 19.83 -8.43
C ILE A 816 11.92 20.03 -8.78
N GLU A 817 11.58 19.88 -10.07
CA GLU A 817 10.20 19.72 -10.53
C GLU A 817 9.67 18.32 -10.14
N THR A 818 8.44 18.27 -9.64
CA THR A 818 7.69 17.06 -9.22
C THR A 818 7.53 16.05 -10.37
N PRO A 819 7.77 14.73 -10.19
CA PRO A 819 7.53 13.77 -11.25
C PRO A 819 6.02 13.54 -11.47
N ILE A 820 5.58 13.64 -12.72
CA ILE A 820 4.21 13.36 -13.17
C ILE A 820 3.94 11.84 -13.04
N ILE A 821 2.99 11.42 -12.21
CA ILE A 821 2.64 9.99 -12.00
C ILE A 821 1.31 9.63 -12.68
N ASN A 822 1.28 8.50 -13.40
CA ASN A 822 0.04 7.95 -13.96
C ASN A 822 -0.71 7.11 -12.91
N HIS A 823 -1.61 7.75 -12.15
CA HIS A 823 -2.41 7.09 -11.11
C HIS A 823 -3.20 5.86 -11.62
N ARG A 824 -3.64 5.89 -12.90
CA ARG A 824 -4.37 4.78 -13.55
C ARG A 824 -3.50 3.53 -13.68
N THR A 825 -2.26 3.71 -14.16
CA THR A 825 -1.28 2.63 -14.36
C THR A 825 -0.74 2.08 -13.05
N TYR A 826 -0.47 2.96 -12.08
CA TYR A 826 0.08 2.57 -10.78
C TYR A 826 -0.85 1.61 -10.03
N ARG A 827 -2.17 1.79 -10.12
CA ARG A 827 -3.18 0.88 -9.55
C ARG A 827 -3.25 -0.45 -10.30
N LEU A 828 -3.26 -0.41 -11.62
CA LEU A 828 -3.27 -1.63 -12.45
C LEU A 828 -1.99 -2.46 -12.24
N SER A 829 -0.81 -1.85 -12.12
CA SER A 829 0.45 -2.58 -11.94
C SER A 829 0.49 -3.33 -10.61
N TRP A 830 -0.07 -2.76 -9.55
CA TRP A 830 -0.22 -3.44 -8.26
C TRP A 830 -1.10 -4.70 -8.35
N SER A 831 -2.22 -4.64 -9.09
CA SER A 831 -3.13 -5.78 -9.27
C SER A 831 -2.48 -6.99 -9.96
N PHE A 832 -1.55 -6.76 -10.92
CA PHE A 832 -0.91 -7.81 -11.71
C PHE A 832 0.22 -8.55 -10.98
N PHE A 833 0.81 -7.94 -9.95
CA PHE A 833 2.13 -8.35 -9.47
C PHE A 833 2.23 -8.54 -7.94
N ALA A 834 1.22 -8.15 -7.16
CA ALA A 834 1.18 -8.30 -5.70
C ALA A 834 0.63 -9.66 -5.22
N GLY A 835 0.05 -10.49 -6.10
CA GLY A 835 -0.62 -11.74 -5.73
C GLY A 835 0.28 -12.94 -5.32
N SER A 836 1.58 -12.74 -5.10
CA SER A 836 2.55 -13.85 -4.89
C SER A 836 3.17 -13.91 -3.49
N LEU A 837 3.01 -12.90 -2.63
CA LEU A 837 3.56 -12.92 -1.27
C LEU A 837 2.77 -13.82 -0.30
N ALA A 838 1.54 -14.20 -0.66
CA ALA A 838 0.67 -15.05 0.17
C ALA A 838 0.80 -16.56 -0.12
N GLU A 839 1.50 -16.98 -1.18
CA GLU A 839 1.55 -18.40 -1.60
C GLU A 839 2.88 -19.10 -1.27
N GLU A 840 3.96 -18.38 -0.96
CA GLU A 840 5.20 -19.03 -0.48
C GLU A 840 5.12 -19.44 1.01
N THR A 841 4.20 -18.86 1.78
CA THR A 841 3.94 -19.27 3.17
C THR A 841 3.16 -20.59 3.28
N GLN A 842 2.52 -21.05 2.20
CA GLN A 842 1.73 -22.30 2.21
C GLN A 842 2.45 -23.52 1.61
N HIS A 843 3.46 -23.33 0.75
CA HIS A 843 4.14 -24.46 0.10
C HIS A 843 5.43 -24.95 0.79
N GLN A 844 5.95 -24.23 1.78
CA GLN A 844 7.00 -24.77 2.68
C GLN A 844 6.45 -25.59 3.85
N GLN A 845 5.12 -25.70 4.01
CA GLN A 845 4.50 -26.49 5.08
C GLN A 845 4.29 -27.99 4.77
N ASN A 846 4.54 -28.47 3.54
CA ASN A 846 4.27 -29.88 3.15
C ASN A 846 5.49 -30.59 2.52
N GLY A 847 6.64 -30.53 3.19
CA GLY A 847 7.82 -31.32 2.86
C GLY A 847 8.33 -32.10 4.06
N THR A 848 7.49 -32.95 4.65
CA THR A 848 7.92 -33.88 5.71
C THR A 848 8.82 -34.96 5.12
N VAL A 849 10.06 -35.02 5.62
CA VAL A 849 10.95 -36.18 5.52
C VAL A 849 10.35 -37.32 6.34
N SER A 850 9.61 -38.21 5.69
CA SER A 850 9.43 -39.61 6.07
C SER A 850 8.76 -40.33 4.92
N ASP A 851 9.58 -41.03 4.13
CA ASP A 851 9.33 -42.41 3.72
C ASP A 851 10.41 -42.78 2.70
N MET A 852 11.55 -43.20 3.25
CA MET A 852 12.60 -43.88 2.50
C MET A 852 12.88 -45.19 3.23
N TYR A 853 11.93 -46.14 3.18
CA TYR A 853 12.12 -47.59 3.33
C TYR A 853 10.84 -48.33 2.90
N LEU A 854 10.68 -48.52 1.59
CA LEU A 854 10.17 -49.70 0.85
C LEU A 854 9.69 -49.30 -0.56
#